data_AF-A0A8C1RF67-F1
#
_entry.id   AF-A0A8C1RF67-F1
#
_cell.length_a   1.000
_cell.length_b   1.000
_cell.length_c   1.000
_cell.angle_alpha   90.00
_cell.angle_beta   90.00
_cell.angle_gamma   90.00
#
_symmetry.space_group_name_H-M   'P 1'
#
loop_
_entity.id
_entity.type
_entity.pdbx_description
1 polymer ?
#
loop_
_entity_poly.entity_id
_entity_poly.type
_entity_poly.pdbx_seq_one_letter_code
_entity_poly.pdbx_strand_id
1 'polypeptide(L)'
;METSETPVAAPTPSTSSQPIPRSASVSCHVSRASGGKKQKRTPLYQRSMSFDPSLLHNNGHGGFANGTSMGIRETGVVEKLLASYGFIQCSERQARLFFHCSQYNGNLQELKIGDDVEFEVSSDRRTGKPIAVKLVKIKAEMLPEERISGQVVSAIPSHLDGKSAPGQVPTGSVCYERNGEVFYLTYTPEDVEGNVTLDTGDKVNFYMETNKHTGAVSAHNIVLVKKKQSRCQGVVCATKEAFGFIERGDVVKEIFFHYSEFKGDLEALQAGDDVEFSIKERNGKEVATDVRLLPQGTVIFEDISIETFEGTVTKVIPKVPTKNQNDPLPGRISARINFTDKELLFGEKDTKSKVTLLEGDHVQFNISTDRRDKLERATNIDILPDTFHFTKEAREMGVIAAMRDGFGFIKCVDRDARMFFHFSEVLEESQLHISDEVEFTVVPDMLSAQRNHAVRIKKLPKGTVSFHTQSELRFVGVVEKEAAPATTAKNSSPSKGKEKKKDKGKVEKDAEEGLIAYEESGVKSTLPYYIKDLEGGAYPQLGDKVEFSISEVKRTGQQSAVSLKILNRAVGTKRLLGYIATLKDNFGFIETANHDQEIFFHYSEVCGDVDNMDLGDTVEYTLSKGKGNKISAEKVTKVAAVNGVEEDESNTMFLGKVIRPLRSVDPSQNDYQGLIEITEEGASKGQSYPFGIVGVANKGDCLQKGEMVKFQLCTVAQTGQKMACNIVPQRRALVECVKDQFGFITYEVGESKKLFFHVKEVQDGLELQAGDEVEFSVILNQRTGKCSACNVRRVSEGPKPVATPRPDRLVNRLKSITLDDTNAPRLVIIRQPRGPDNSKGFNVERKSHQPGVTD
;
A
#
# COMPACT_ATOMS: atom_id res chain seq x y z
N MET A 1 33.13 -40.26 -1.51
CA MET A 1 32.12 -41.13 -2.15
C MET A 1 30.78 -40.44 -1.97
N GLU A 2 30.10 -39.83 -2.92
CA GLU A 2 30.23 -39.45 -4.35
C GLU A 2 29.12 -38.37 -4.48
N THR A 3 29.44 -37.07 -4.68
CA THR A 3 29.42 -36.31 -5.95
C THR A 3 28.08 -36.25 -6.71
N SER A 4 27.46 -35.04 -6.75
CA SER A 4 26.83 -34.36 -7.91
C SER A 4 25.99 -33.17 -7.39
N GLU A 5 26.42 -31.89 -7.37
CA GLU A 5 26.66 -30.89 -8.45
C GLU A 5 25.48 -30.56 -9.40
N THR A 6 24.74 -29.47 -9.07
CA THR A 6 24.26 -28.31 -9.90
C THR A 6 23.42 -28.51 -11.19
N PRO A 7 22.71 -27.49 -11.76
CA PRO A 7 22.70 -26.04 -11.46
C PRO A 7 21.34 -25.31 -11.36
N VAL A 8 21.47 -24.04 -10.97
CA VAL A 8 20.54 -22.91 -10.96
C VAL A 8 20.25 -22.41 -12.38
N ALA A 9 19.01 -21.96 -12.64
CA ALA A 9 18.70 -21.04 -13.74
C ALA A 9 17.73 -19.95 -13.26
N ALA A 10 18.17 -18.69 -13.37
CA ALA A 10 17.36 -17.48 -13.24
C ALA A 10 16.69 -17.15 -14.58
N PRO A 11 15.72 -16.22 -14.57
CA PRO A 11 15.79 -15.15 -15.57
C PRO A 11 15.58 -13.75 -14.98
N THR A 12 16.36 -12.83 -15.52
CA THR A 12 16.33 -11.36 -15.35
C THR A 12 15.16 -10.72 -16.11
N PRO A 13 14.81 -9.45 -15.79
CA PRO A 13 13.60 -8.79 -16.27
C PRO A 13 13.80 -8.08 -17.62
N SER A 14 12.74 -7.97 -18.42
CA SER A 14 12.70 -7.12 -19.61
C SER A 14 11.68 -6.01 -19.45
N THR A 15 12.20 -4.79 -19.45
CA THR A 15 11.49 -3.52 -19.59
C THR A 15 11.08 -3.27 -21.05
N SER A 16 9.81 -2.93 -21.28
CA SER A 16 9.42 -2.03 -22.36
C SER A 16 8.10 -1.33 -22.01
N SER A 17 8.21 -0.07 -21.64
CA SER A 17 7.12 0.90 -21.60
C SER A 17 6.92 1.49 -23.00
N GLN A 18 5.69 1.84 -23.38
CA GLN A 18 5.29 3.12 -23.99
C GLN A 18 3.73 3.20 -24.01
N PRO A 19 3.15 4.42 -24.00
CA PRO A 19 1.84 4.73 -23.41
C PRO A 19 0.75 5.07 -24.44
N ILE A 20 -0.53 4.90 -24.06
CA ILE A 20 -1.69 5.46 -24.79
C ILE A 20 -2.70 6.04 -23.78
N PRO A 21 -3.33 7.19 -24.07
CA PRO A 21 -3.74 8.16 -23.06
C PRO A 21 -5.18 7.98 -22.54
N ARG A 22 -5.36 8.52 -21.34
CA ARG A 22 -6.65 8.79 -20.68
C ARG A 22 -7.35 9.97 -21.36
N SER A 23 -8.63 9.81 -21.67
CA SER A 23 -9.61 10.88 -21.88
C SER A 23 -10.82 10.53 -21.01
N ALA A 24 -10.94 11.14 -19.85
CA ALA A 24 -11.62 12.42 -19.60
C ALA A 24 -13.14 12.29 -19.75
N SER A 25 -13.74 12.00 -18.60
CA SER A 25 -15.16 12.09 -18.28
C SER A 25 -15.63 13.54 -18.42
N VAL A 26 -16.75 13.75 -19.10
CA VAL A 26 -17.58 14.95 -18.95
C VAL A 26 -19.04 14.54 -18.85
N SER A 27 -19.59 14.90 -17.70
CA SER A 27 -20.99 14.91 -17.31
C SER A 27 -21.84 15.86 -18.17
N CYS A 28 -23.12 15.54 -18.38
CA CYS A 28 -24.17 16.56 -18.27
C CYS A 28 -25.57 15.99 -18.06
N HIS A 29 -26.27 16.67 -17.14
CA HIS A 29 -27.60 16.44 -16.62
C HIS A 29 -28.75 16.73 -17.61
N VAL A 30 -29.89 16.12 -17.27
CA VAL A 30 -31.25 16.37 -17.74
C VAL A 30 -31.78 17.75 -17.30
N SER A 31 -32.56 18.44 -18.15
CA SER A 31 -33.68 19.34 -17.76
C SER A 31 -34.58 19.76 -18.94
N ARG A 32 -35.81 20.18 -18.61
CA ARG A 32 -37.11 20.16 -19.34
C ARG A 32 -37.49 21.41 -20.17
N ALA A 33 -38.52 21.19 -21.02
CA ALA A 33 -39.63 22.07 -21.47
C ALA A 33 -39.32 23.15 -22.54
N SER A 34 -40.19 23.56 -23.49
CA SER A 34 -41.55 23.18 -23.95
C SER A 34 -41.90 24.05 -25.19
N GLY A 35 -42.76 23.59 -26.11
CA GLY A 35 -43.52 24.46 -27.04
C GLY A 35 -43.66 23.92 -28.47
N GLY A 36 -44.85 23.42 -28.83
CA GLY A 36 -45.09 22.68 -30.08
C GLY A 36 -45.74 23.45 -31.23
N LYS A 37 -45.94 22.73 -32.36
CA LYS A 37 -47.01 22.94 -33.36
C LYS A 37 -47.36 21.59 -34.02
N LYS A 38 -48.66 21.33 -34.15
CA LYS A 38 -49.28 20.10 -34.66
C LYS A 38 -49.15 19.99 -36.18
N GLN A 39 -48.85 18.78 -36.69
CA GLN A 39 -49.32 18.30 -37.99
C GLN A 39 -49.45 16.76 -37.96
N LYS A 40 -50.63 16.26 -38.38
CA LYS A 40 -50.95 14.84 -38.60
C LYS A 40 -50.30 14.35 -39.90
N ARG A 41 -49.77 13.12 -39.92
CA ARG A 41 -49.75 12.28 -41.12
C ARG A 41 -49.53 10.79 -40.83
N THR A 42 -50.20 9.98 -41.64
CA THR A 42 -50.32 8.52 -41.73
C THR A 42 -49.07 7.83 -42.29
N PRO A 43 -48.90 6.50 -42.12
CA PRO A 43 -47.75 5.76 -42.64
C PRO A 43 -48.04 5.15 -44.03
N LEU A 44 -47.04 5.16 -44.91
CA LEU A 44 -46.99 4.36 -46.14
C LEU A 44 -45.53 3.94 -46.36
N TYR A 45 -45.26 2.63 -46.37
CA TYR A 45 -43.98 2.06 -46.78
C TYR A 45 -44.14 1.60 -48.23
N GLN A 46 -43.36 2.15 -49.15
CA GLN A 46 -43.35 1.78 -50.57
C GLN A 46 -41.98 1.21 -50.96
N ARG A 47 -42.05 0.09 -51.68
CA ARG A 47 -40.98 -0.70 -52.32
C ARG A 47 -40.12 0.10 -53.32
N SER A 48 -38.86 -0.28 -53.40
CA SER A 48 -38.04 -0.37 -54.62
C SER A 48 -36.96 -1.43 -54.34
N MET A 49 -36.74 -2.43 -55.20
CA MET A 49 -35.80 -2.38 -56.30
C MET A 49 -36.34 -3.03 -57.59
N SER A 50 -35.82 -2.47 -58.68
CA SER A 50 -36.09 -2.63 -60.11
C SER A 50 -35.56 -3.93 -60.74
N PHE A 51 -36.25 -4.38 -61.80
CA PHE A 51 -35.69 -5.14 -62.91
C PHE A 51 -35.83 -4.29 -64.18
N ASP A 52 -34.73 -4.16 -64.94
CA ASP A 52 -34.69 -3.62 -66.30
C ASP A 52 -34.45 -4.80 -67.26
N PRO A 53 -35.36 -5.07 -68.21
CA PRO A 53 -35.14 -6.04 -69.26
C PRO A 53 -34.80 -5.33 -70.57
N SER A 54 -33.51 -5.08 -70.77
CA SER A 54 -32.94 -4.80 -72.08
C SER A 54 -32.12 -6.02 -72.55
N LEU A 55 -32.45 -6.51 -73.75
CA LEU A 55 -31.52 -7.16 -74.68
C LEU A 55 -31.18 -8.65 -74.46
N LEU A 56 -32.14 -9.52 -74.82
CA LEU A 56 -31.82 -10.77 -75.52
C LEU A 56 -32.09 -10.61 -77.02
N HIS A 57 -31.16 -11.12 -77.82
CA HIS A 57 -31.03 -10.90 -79.25
C HIS A 57 -32.11 -11.61 -80.11
N ASN A 58 -32.66 -10.81 -81.01
CA ASN A 58 -32.86 -10.98 -82.47
C ASN A 58 -33.34 -12.29 -83.13
N ASN A 59 -34.30 -12.07 -84.05
CA ASN A 59 -34.76 -12.84 -85.21
C ASN A 59 -35.41 -14.23 -84.97
N GLY A 60 -36.60 -14.55 -85.51
CA GLY A 60 -37.48 -13.85 -86.45
C GLY A 60 -38.45 -14.86 -87.09
N HIS A 61 -39.47 -14.31 -87.75
CA HIS A 61 -40.49 -14.93 -88.61
C HIS A 61 -41.75 -15.57 -88.00
N GLY A 62 -42.87 -14.88 -88.24
CA GLY A 62 -44.23 -15.39 -88.17
C GLY A 62 -44.74 -15.92 -89.51
N GLY A 63 -45.93 -16.51 -89.46
CA GLY A 63 -46.72 -16.95 -90.61
C GLY A 63 -47.99 -17.67 -90.15
N PHE A 64 -49.14 -17.07 -90.41
CA PHE A 64 -50.45 -17.71 -90.26
C PHE A 64 -50.74 -18.67 -91.44
N ALA A 65 -51.60 -19.65 -91.15
CA ALA A 65 -52.51 -20.41 -92.03
C ALA A 65 -52.15 -21.86 -92.42
N ASN A 66 -53.11 -22.73 -92.08
CA ASN A 66 -53.54 -24.00 -92.69
C ASN A 66 -52.65 -25.25 -92.66
N GLY A 67 -53.11 -26.22 -91.84
CA GLY A 67 -53.57 -27.50 -92.37
C GLY A 67 -52.70 -28.72 -92.11
N THR A 68 -52.95 -29.44 -91.01
CA THR A 68 -53.23 -30.89 -91.00
C THR A 68 -53.81 -31.28 -89.64
N SER A 69 -55.04 -31.78 -89.67
CA SER A 69 -55.81 -32.28 -88.53
C SER A 69 -55.16 -33.51 -87.89
N MET A 70 -54.50 -33.31 -86.76
CA MET A 70 -54.48 -34.29 -85.67
C MET A 70 -55.58 -33.86 -84.70
N GLY A 71 -56.56 -34.73 -84.45
CA GLY A 71 -57.77 -34.37 -83.69
C GLY A 71 -57.42 -33.78 -82.33
N ILE A 72 -57.61 -32.47 -82.18
CA ILE A 72 -57.43 -31.77 -80.91
C ILE A 72 -58.51 -32.30 -79.99
N ARG A 73 -58.08 -32.97 -78.92
CA ARG A 73 -58.99 -33.42 -77.87
C ARG A 73 -59.24 -32.24 -76.93
N GLU A 74 -60.50 -31.88 -76.76
CA GLU A 74 -60.97 -30.88 -75.81
C GLU A 74 -61.41 -31.58 -74.51
N THR A 75 -61.30 -30.88 -73.39
CA THR A 75 -61.83 -31.34 -72.10
C THR A 75 -63.14 -30.63 -71.77
N GLY A 76 -64.01 -31.29 -71.01
CA GLY A 76 -65.29 -30.74 -70.59
C GLY A 76 -65.99 -31.60 -69.56
N VAL A 77 -67.08 -31.08 -69.02
CA VAL A 77 -67.88 -31.76 -68.01
C VAL A 77 -69.20 -32.21 -68.62
N VAL A 78 -69.63 -33.44 -68.31
CA VAL A 78 -70.95 -33.93 -68.73
C VAL A 78 -72.04 -33.13 -68.03
N GLU A 79 -72.65 -32.18 -68.74
CA GLU A 79 -73.69 -31.28 -68.22
C GLU A 79 -75.05 -31.99 -68.14
N LYS A 80 -75.35 -32.84 -69.13
CA LYS A 80 -76.62 -33.58 -69.17
C LYS A 80 -76.42 -34.93 -69.85
N LEU A 81 -76.99 -35.97 -69.29
CA LEU A 81 -76.93 -37.33 -69.83
C LEU A 81 -78.35 -37.92 -69.91
N LEU A 82 -78.74 -38.42 -71.09
CA LEU A 82 -80.00 -39.08 -71.38
C LEU A 82 -79.74 -40.50 -71.91
N ALA A 83 -80.79 -41.29 -72.12
CA ALA A 83 -80.68 -42.72 -72.45
C ALA A 83 -79.83 -43.03 -73.69
N SER A 84 -79.79 -42.14 -74.69
CA SER A 84 -79.07 -42.36 -75.95
C SER A 84 -78.09 -41.24 -76.33
N TYR A 85 -78.08 -40.12 -75.62
CA TYR A 85 -77.22 -38.97 -75.91
C TYR A 85 -76.98 -38.10 -74.68
N GLY A 86 -76.01 -37.19 -74.77
CA GLY A 86 -75.75 -36.20 -73.72
C GLY A 86 -75.22 -34.87 -74.27
N PHE A 87 -74.94 -33.95 -73.35
CA PHE A 87 -74.30 -32.67 -73.61
C PHE A 87 -73.09 -32.50 -72.71
N ILE A 88 -72.00 -32.00 -73.29
CA ILE A 88 -70.78 -31.61 -72.60
C ILE A 88 -70.68 -30.10 -72.63
N GLN A 89 -70.41 -29.51 -71.47
CA GLN A 89 -69.96 -28.14 -71.37
C GLN A 89 -68.44 -28.14 -71.53
N CYS A 90 -67.92 -27.47 -72.56
CA CYS A 90 -66.48 -27.42 -72.80
C CYS A 90 -65.79 -26.59 -71.70
N SER A 91 -64.62 -27.03 -71.26
CA SER A 91 -63.82 -26.33 -70.24
C SER A 91 -63.05 -25.15 -70.83
N GLU A 92 -62.57 -25.29 -72.07
CA GLU A 92 -61.69 -24.29 -72.71
C GLU A 92 -62.45 -23.17 -73.44
N ARG A 93 -63.77 -23.33 -73.62
CA ARG A 93 -64.61 -22.35 -74.30
C ARG A 93 -66.05 -22.43 -73.82
N GLN A 94 -66.77 -21.32 -73.92
CA GLN A 94 -68.21 -21.26 -73.63
C GLN A 94 -69.05 -21.90 -74.75
N ALA A 95 -68.82 -23.20 -75.01
CA ALA A 95 -69.54 -23.98 -75.99
C ALA A 95 -70.15 -25.22 -75.35
N ARG A 96 -71.37 -25.55 -75.75
CA ARG A 96 -72.11 -26.71 -75.30
C ARG A 96 -72.24 -27.68 -76.47
N LEU A 97 -71.65 -28.85 -76.34
CA LEU A 97 -71.57 -29.82 -77.43
C LEU A 97 -72.45 -31.03 -77.15
N PHE A 98 -73.18 -31.45 -78.18
CA PHE A 98 -73.95 -32.69 -78.16
C PHE A 98 -73.02 -33.88 -78.41
N PHE A 99 -73.24 -35.00 -77.73
CA PHE A 99 -72.63 -36.28 -78.08
C PHE A 99 -73.67 -37.39 -78.06
N HIS A 100 -73.48 -38.40 -78.90
CA HIS A 100 -74.26 -39.63 -78.82
C HIS A 100 -73.60 -40.59 -77.83
N CYS A 101 -74.35 -41.32 -77.01
CA CYS A 101 -73.78 -42.23 -76.01
C CYS A 101 -72.83 -43.27 -76.63
N SER A 102 -73.04 -43.66 -77.89
CA SER A 102 -72.13 -44.55 -78.62
C SER A 102 -70.74 -43.95 -78.90
N GLN A 103 -70.56 -42.64 -78.71
CA GLN A 103 -69.27 -41.96 -78.85
C GLN A 103 -68.46 -42.01 -77.55
N TYR A 104 -69.03 -42.50 -76.45
CA TYR A 104 -68.30 -42.74 -75.21
C TYR A 104 -67.52 -44.06 -75.30
N ASN A 105 -66.21 -43.95 -75.20
CA ASN A 105 -65.24 -45.04 -75.30
C ASN A 105 -65.01 -45.65 -73.90
N GLY A 106 -66.09 -46.16 -73.29
CA GLY A 106 -66.11 -46.74 -71.96
C GLY A 106 -67.48 -47.34 -71.62
N ASN A 107 -67.64 -47.85 -70.39
CA ASN A 107 -68.92 -48.38 -69.93
C ASN A 107 -69.91 -47.24 -69.61
N LEU A 108 -70.99 -47.12 -70.38
CA LEU A 108 -72.00 -46.06 -70.19
C LEU A 108 -72.64 -46.04 -68.80
N GLN A 109 -72.64 -47.15 -68.06
CA GLN A 109 -73.13 -47.19 -66.68
C GLN A 109 -72.24 -46.40 -65.70
N GLU A 110 -70.97 -46.16 -66.08
CA GLU A 110 -69.97 -45.45 -65.29
C GLU A 110 -69.89 -43.96 -65.60
N LEU A 111 -70.55 -43.50 -66.67
CA LEU A 111 -70.65 -42.10 -67.05
C LEU A 111 -71.85 -41.45 -66.34
N LYS A 112 -71.61 -40.36 -65.62
CA LYS A 112 -72.62 -39.61 -64.87
C LYS A 112 -72.53 -38.13 -65.20
N ILE A 113 -73.62 -37.40 -64.90
CA ILE A 113 -73.61 -35.93 -64.94
C ILE A 113 -72.58 -35.43 -63.93
N GLY A 114 -71.71 -34.52 -64.35
CA GLY A 114 -70.61 -33.98 -63.56
C GLY A 114 -69.26 -34.67 -63.77
N ASP A 115 -69.18 -35.74 -64.55
CA ASP A 115 -67.90 -36.38 -64.86
C ASP A 115 -67.06 -35.53 -65.82
N ASP A 116 -65.76 -35.42 -65.54
CA ASP A 116 -64.77 -34.85 -66.45
C ASP A 116 -64.47 -35.83 -67.60
N VAL A 117 -64.59 -35.33 -68.83
CA VAL A 117 -64.41 -36.11 -70.05
C VAL A 117 -63.48 -35.39 -71.03
N GLU A 118 -62.70 -36.19 -71.75
CA GLU A 118 -61.86 -35.76 -72.86
C GLU A 118 -62.48 -36.26 -74.17
N PHE A 119 -62.68 -35.39 -75.16
CA PHE A 119 -63.40 -35.69 -76.39
C PHE A 119 -62.80 -34.99 -77.61
N GLU A 120 -63.03 -35.51 -78.81
CA GLU A 120 -62.71 -34.82 -80.06
C GLU A 120 -63.95 -34.08 -80.58
N VAL A 121 -63.77 -32.93 -81.24
CA VAL A 121 -64.87 -32.20 -81.89
C VAL A 121 -64.95 -32.54 -83.36
N SER A 122 -66.12 -32.97 -83.81
CA SER A 122 -66.42 -33.26 -85.21
C SER A 122 -67.72 -32.55 -85.63
N SER A 123 -67.95 -32.34 -86.93
CA SER A 123 -69.23 -31.82 -87.42
C SER A 123 -70.23 -32.95 -87.69
N ASP A 124 -71.49 -32.78 -87.28
CA ASP A 124 -72.58 -33.69 -87.61
C ASP A 124 -72.83 -33.68 -89.13
N ARG A 125 -72.76 -34.86 -89.77
CA ARG A 125 -72.89 -35.00 -91.23
C ARG A 125 -74.25 -34.56 -91.78
N ARG A 126 -75.30 -34.53 -90.94
CA ARG A 126 -76.65 -34.12 -91.35
C ARG A 126 -76.91 -32.63 -91.16
N THR A 127 -76.36 -32.01 -90.11
CA THR A 127 -76.71 -30.63 -89.72
C THR A 127 -75.55 -29.64 -89.75
N GLY A 128 -74.31 -30.12 -89.96
CA GLY A 128 -73.09 -29.31 -89.91
C GLY A 128 -72.69 -28.81 -88.52
N LYS A 129 -73.51 -29.07 -87.49
CA LYS A 129 -73.27 -28.58 -86.12
C LYS A 129 -72.11 -29.33 -85.46
N PRO A 130 -71.28 -28.65 -84.63
CA PRO A 130 -70.21 -29.31 -83.90
C PRO A 130 -70.79 -30.24 -82.82
N ILE A 131 -70.28 -31.47 -82.78
CA ILE A 131 -70.61 -32.53 -81.83
C ILE A 131 -69.33 -33.10 -81.22
N ALA A 132 -69.42 -33.59 -79.99
CA ALA A 132 -68.33 -34.28 -79.33
C ALA A 132 -68.36 -35.78 -79.69
N VAL A 133 -67.20 -36.32 -80.05
CA VAL A 133 -66.98 -37.71 -80.47
C VAL A 133 -65.78 -38.31 -79.74
N LYS A 134 -65.69 -39.64 -79.65
CA LYS A 134 -64.61 -40.36 -78.93
C LYS A 134 -64.36 -39.85 -77.49
N LEU A 135 -65.43 -39.73 -76.72
CA LEU A 135 -65.36 -39.32 -75.31
C LEU A 135 -64.66 -40.39 -74.47
N VAL A 136 -63.77 -39.98 -73.57
CA VAL A 136 -63.15 -40.84 -72.55
C VAL A 136 -63.30 -40.14 -71.20
N LYS A 137 -63.69 -40.88 -70.16
CA LYS A 137 -63.76 -40.34 -68.79
C LYS A 137 -62.36 -40.17 -68.22
N ILE A 138 -62.05 -38.98 -67.71
CA ILE A 138 -60.78 -38.69 -67.06
C ILE A 138 -60.81 -39.32 -65.67
N LYS A 139 -59.94 -40.31 -65.42
CA LYS A 139 -59.75 -40.87 -64.07
C LYS A 139 -58.81 -39.95 -63.29
N ALA A 140 -59.25 -39.47 -62.13
CA ALA A 140 -58.40 -38.72 -61.21
C ALA A 140 -57.38 -39.68 -60.56
N GLU A 141 -56.20 -39.84 -61.16
CA GLU A 141 -55.08 -40.52 -60.52
C GLU A 141 -54.36 -39.56 -59.56
N MET A 142 -54.64 -39.68 -58.26
CA MET A 142 -53.87 -39.06 -57.19
C MET A 142 -52.57 -39.85 -57.02
N LEU A 143 -51.43 -39.25 -57.38
CA LEU A 143 -50.10 -39.76 -57.00
C LEU A 143 -49.96 -39.71 -55.46
N PRO A 144 -49.31 -40.69 -54.80
CA PRO A 144 -48.99 -40.58 -53.38
C PRO A 144 -47.99 -39.43 -53.18
N GLU A 145 -48.38 -38.40 -52.43
CA GLU A 145 -47.51 -37.26 -52.10
C GLU A 145 -46.22 -37.74 -51.43
N GLU A 146 -45.07 -37.30 -51.92
CA GLU A 146 -43.79 -37.48 -51.23
C GLU A 146 -43.77 -36.64 -49.95
N ARG A 147 -43.14 -37.17 -48.88
CA ARG A 147 -42.94 -36.42 -47.63
C ARG A 147 -42.09 -35.17 -47.90
N ILE A 148 -42.59 -34.02 -47.49
CA ILE A 148 -41.89 -32.73 -47.59
C ILE A 148 -40.95 -32.59 -46.40
N SER A 149 -39.67 -32.33 -46.67
CA SER A 149 -38.69 -31.99 -45.63
C SER A 149 -38.74 -30.51 -45.29
N GLY A 150 -38.77 -30.20 -43.99
CA GLY A 150 -38.84 -28.84 -43.50
C GLY A 150 -38.24 -28.65 -42.11
N GLN A 151 -38.55 -27.52 -41.50
CA GLN A 151 -38.04 -27.11 -40.20
C GLN A 151 -39.11 -26.46 -39.34
N VAL A 152 -39.15 -26.75 -38.05
CA VAL A 152 -40.06 -26.11 -37.10
C VAL A 152 -39.63 -24.65 -36.90
N VAL A 153 -40.55 -23.71 -37.10
CA VAL A 153 -40.34 -22.26 -36.94
C VAL A 153 -40.94 -21.77 -35.62
N SER A 154 -42.07 -22.35 -35.23
CA SER A 154 -42.73 -22.08 -33.96
C SER A 154 -43.21 -23.39 -33.36
N ALA A 155 -42.63 -23.80 -32.24
CA ALA A 155 -43.12 -24.92 -31.44
C ALA A 155 -44.46 -24.58 -30.77
N ILE A 156 -45.24 -25.61 -30.46
CA ILE A 156 -46.46 -25.48 -29.65
C ILE A 156 -46.03 -25.31 -28.18
N PRO A 157 -46.42 -24.24 -27.46
CA PRO A 157 -46.06 -24.06 -26.07
C PRO A 157 -46.55 -25.23 -25.21
N SER A 158 -45.64 -25.86 -24.46
CA SER A 158 -45.93 -26.99 -23.58
C SER A 158 -46.57 -26.59 -22.24
N HIS A 159 -46.67 -25.29 -21.94
CA HIS A 159 -47.35 -24.75 -20.75
C HIS A 159 -48.34 -23.66 -21.17
N LEU A 160 -49.64 -23.94 -21.08
CA LEU A 160 -50.70 -22.94 -21.24
C LEU A 160 -50.84 -22.16 -19.93
N ASP A 161 -50.05 -21.10 -19.74
CA ASP A 161 -50.35 -20.11 -18.71
C ASP A 161 -51.61 -19.34 -19.12
N GLY A 162 -52.78 -19.82 -18.65
CA GLY A 162 -54.14 -19.23 -18.56
C GLY A 162 -54.51 -17.88 -19.18
N LYS A 163 -53.91 -17.45 -20.29
CA LYS A 163 -54.14 -16.16 -20.97
C LYS A 163 -54.36 -16.33 -22.48
N SER A 164 -54.89 -17.47 -22.90
CA SER A 164 -55.36 -17.66 -24.28
C SER A 164 -56.88 -17.47 -24.34
N ALA A 165 -57.36 -16.73 -25.34
CA ALA A 165 -58.77 -16.52 -25.58
C ALA A 165 -59.53 -17.86 -25.73
N PRO A 166 -60.81 -17.96 -25.34
CA PRO A 166 -61.54 -19.24 -25.38
C PRO A 166 -61.72 -19.72 -26.82
N GLY A 167 -61.18 -20.90 -27.15
CA GLY A 167 -61.55 -21.66 -28.36
C GLY A 167 -60.48 -21.80 -29.46
N GLN A 168 -59.26 -21.28 -29.31
CA GLN A 168 -58.16 -21.60 -30.24
C GLN A 168 -57.25 -22.69 -29.66
N VAL A 169 -57.20 -23.83 -30.35
CA VAL A 169 -56.19 -24.87 -30.08
C VAL A 169 -54.81 -24.27 -30.36
N PRO A 170 -53.83 -24.38 -29.45
CA PRO A 170 -52.49 -23.85 -29.69
C PRO A 170 -51.87 -24.54 -30.91
N THR A 171 -51.42 -23.73 -31.88
CA THR A 171 -50.85 -24.20 -33.14
C THR A 171 -49.36 -23.88 -33.20
N GLY A 172 -48.60 -24.76 -33.84
CA GLY A 172 -47.20 -24.56 -34.20
C GLY A 172 -47.08 -24.23 -35.68
N SER A 173 -45.85 -23.98 -36.15
CA SER A 173 -45.59 -23.75 -37.57
C SER A 173 -44.30 -24.41 -38.01
N VAL A 174 -44.33 -25.04 -39.18
CA VAL A 174 -43.17 -25.58 -39.90
C VAL A 174 -42.97 -24.79 -41.19
N CYS A 175 -41.73 -24.73 -41.68
CA CYS A 175 -41.43 -24.20 -43.01
C CYS A 175 -40.78 -25.26 -43.90
N TYR A 176 -40.96 -25.10 -45.21
CA TYR A 176 -40.23 -25.85 -46.22
C TYR A 176 -39.88 -24.94 -47.40
N GLU A 177 -38.86 -25.32 -48.15
CA GLU A 177 -38.41 -24.58 -49.33
C GLU A 177 -38.81 -25.34 -50.60
N ARG A 178 -39.39 -24.62 -51.57
CA ARG A 178 -39.68 -25.15 -52.91
C ARG A 178 -39.36 -24.06 -53.94
N ASN A 179 -38.51 -24.38 -54.91
CA ASN A 179 -38.06 -23.45 -55.96
C ASN A 179 -37.42 -22.14 -55.44
N GLY A 180 -36.75 -22.18 -54.28
CA GLY A 180 -36.11 -21.01 -53.67
C GLY A 180 -37.06 -20.12 -52.85
N GLU A 181 -38.34 -20.48 -52.74
CA GLU A 181 -39.33 -19.81 -51.90
C GLU A 181 -39.58 -20.61 -50.62
N VAL A 182 -39.66 -19.92 -49.48
CA VAL A 182 -39.94 -20.52 -48.17
C VAL A 182 -41.42 -20.39 -47.87
N PHE A 183 -42.09 -21.53 -47.66
CA PHE A 183 -43.50 -21.62 -47.30
C PHE A 183 -43.64 -22.00 -45.83
N TYR A 184 -44.70 -21.52 -45.19
CA TYR A 184 -45.01 -21.79 -43.78
C TYR A 184 -46.36 -22.50 -43.68
N LEU A 185 -46.41 -23.61 -42.95
CA LEU A 185 -47.62 -24.37 -42.68
C LEU A 185 -47.84 -24.48 -41.18
N THR A 186 -49.09 -24.30 -40.76
CA THR A 186 -49.48 -24.51 -39.36
C THR A 186 -49.69 -25.99 -39.07
N TYR A 187 -49.49 -26.38 -37.81
CA TYR A 187 -49.82 -27.72 -37.32
C TYR A 187 -50.36 -27.67 -35.89
N THR A 188 -51.07 -28.72 -35.49
CA THR A 188 -51.66 -28.92 -34.17
C THR A 188 -50.96 -30.08 -33.43
N PRO A 189 -51.19 -30.29 -32.13
CA PRO A 189 -50.56 -31.40 -31.41
C PRO A 189 -50.90 -32.78 -32.00
N GLU A 190 -52.08 -32.92 -32.61
CA GLU A 190 -52.55 -34.17 -33.23
C GLU A 190 -51.79 -34.52 -34.53
N ASP A 191 -51.17 -33.51 -35.14
CA ASP A 191 -50.43 -33.67 -36.40
C ASP A 191 -49.03 -34.27 -36.19
N VAL A 192 -48.54 -34.43 -34.95
CA VAL A 192 -47.19 -34.89 -34.63
C VAL A 192 -47.16 -36.40 -34.37
N GLU A 193 -46.38 -37.14 -35.16
CA GLU A 193 -46.26 -38.59 -35.04
C GLU A 193 -45.37 -38.96 -33.83
N GLY A 194 -45.82 -39.91 -32.99
CA GLY A 194 -44.99 -40.54 -31.95
C GLY A 194 -44.93 -39.84 -30.59
N ASN A 195 -45.85 -38.92 -30.27
CA ASN A 195 -45.87 -38.17 -29.00
C ASN A 195 -44.55 -37.44 -28.68
N VAL A 196 -43.82 -37.00 -29.72
CA VAL A 196 -42.55 -36.28 -29.57
C VAL A 196 -42.83 -34.78 -29.47
N THR A 197 -42.24 -34.10 -28.48
CA THR A 197 -42.28 -32.63 -28.42
C THR A 197 -41.28 -32.04 -29.42
N LEU A 198 -41.79 -31.20 -30.33
CA LEU A 198 -41.00 -30.49 -31.33
C LEU A 198 -40.52 -29.15 -30.79
N ASP A 199 -39.24 -28.83 -31.00
CA ASP A 199 -38.60 -27.57 -30.62
C ASP A 199 -38.33 -26.69 -31.85
N THR A 200 -38.35 -25.36 -31.67
CA THR A 200 -38.08 -24.42 -32.77
C THR A 200 -36.68 -24.66 -33.37
N GLY A 201 -36.67 -25.04 -34.63
CA GLY A 201 -35.51 -25.32 -35.46
C GLY A 201 -35.25 -26.82 -35.68
N ASP A 202 -36.07 -27.71 -35.14
CA ASP A 202 -36.04 -29.15 -35.44
C ASP A 202 -36.30 -29.40 -36.93
N LYS A 203 -35.54 -30.33 -37.53
CA LYS A 203 -35.79 -30.79 -38.91
C LYS A 203 -36.84 -31.89 -38.87
N VAL A 204 -37.86 -31.74 -39.69
CA VAL A 204 -39.05 -32.57 -39.70
C VAL A 204 -39.42 -32.96 -41.13
N ASN A 205 -40.09 -34.09 -41.28
CA ASN A 205 -40.73 -34.51 -42.52
C ASN A 205 -42.24 -34.54 -42.29
N PHE A 206 -43.04 -34.03 -43.22
CA PHE A 206 -44.49 -33.97 -43.09
C PHE A 206 -45.17 -34.06 -44.44
N TYR A 207 -46.50 -34.20 -44.42
CA TYR A 207 -47.34 -34.10 -45.61
C TYR A 207 -48.16 -32.81 -45.56
N MET A 208 -48.52 -32.30 -46.72
CA MET A 208 -49.29 -31.07 -46.85
C MET A 208 -50.76 -31.43 -47.05
N GLU A 209 -51.61 -31.15 -46.07
CA GLU A 209 -53.04 -31.40 -46.20
C GLU A 209 -53.78 -30.09 -46.47
N THR A 210 -54.64 -30.10 -47.49
CA THR A 210 -55.56 -28.99 -47.76
C THR A 210 -56.92 -29.32 -47.18
N ASN A 211 -57.37 -28.54 -46.21
CA ASN A 211 -58.71 -28.67 -45.66
C ASN A 211 -59.76 -28.36 -46.74
N LYS A 212 -60.51 -29.38 -47.15
CA LYS A 212 -61.49 -29.30 -48.24
C LYS A 212 -62.63 -28.29 -48.01
N HIS A 213 -62.87 -27.87 -46.76
CA HIS A 213 -63.96 -26.96 -46.40
C HIS A 213 -63.49 -25.50 -46.28
N THR A 214 -62.25 -25.28 -45.86
CA THR A 214 -61.70 -23.92 -45.62
C THR A 214 -60.67 -23.49 -46.66
N GLY A 215 -60.14 -24.44 -47.46
CA GLY A 215 -59.02 -24.21 -48.37
C GLY A 215 -57.68 -23.96 -47.65
N ALA A 216 -57.65 -24.03 -46.31
CA ALA A 216 -56.42 -23.83 -45.54
C ALA A 216 -55.49 -25.03 -45.72
N VAL A 217 -54.20 -24.75 -45.87
CA VAL A 217 -53.16 -25.76 -46.04
C VAL A 217 -52.37 -25.89 -44.74
N SER A 218 -52.26 -27.10 -44.20
CA SER A 218 -51.57 -27.41 -42.95
C SER A 218 -50.56 -28.55 -43.12
N ALA A 219 -49.63 -28.67 -42.18
CA ALA A 219 -48.72 -29.80 -42.11
C ALA A 219 -49.33 -30.90 -41.25
N HIS A 220 -49.39 -32.13 -41.75
CA HIS A 220 -49.90 -33.29 -41.03
C HIS A 220 -48.89 -34.45 -41.03
N ASN A 221 -49.03 -35.36 -40.06
CA ASN A 221 -48.13 -36.49 -39.84
C ASN A 221 -46.64 -36.07 -39.83
N ILE A 222 -46.34 -35.11 -38.96
CA ILE A 222 -45.02 -34.52 -38.78
C ILE A 222 -44.15 -35.50 -38.01
N VAL A 223 -43.07 -35.93 -38.66
CA VAL A 223 -42.07 -36.83 -38.10
C VAL A 223 -40.79 -36.06 -37.83
N LEU A 224 -40.30 -36.12 -36.59
CA LEU A 224 -38.99 -35.58 -36.24
C LEU A 224 -37.88 -36.34 -36.98
N VAL A 225 -37.17 -35.66 -37.86
CA VAL A 225 -36.03 -36.22 -38.62
C VAL A 225 -34.74 -36.01 -37.86
N LYS A 226 -34.52 -34.79 -37.36
CA LYS A 226 -33.34 -34.43 -36.59
C LYS A 226 -33.68 -33.33 -35.60
N LYS A 227 -33.50 -33.63 -34.32
CA LYS A 227 -33.61 -32.64 -33.26
C LYS A 227 -32.52 -31.58 -33.42
N LYS A 228 -32.87 -30.31 -33.26
CA LYS A 228 -31.92 -29.22 -33.17
C LYS A 228 -31.01 -29.48 -31.97
N GLN A 229 -29.70 -29.39 -32.17
CA GLN A 229 -28.77 -29.48 -31.05
C GLN A 229 -28.95 -28.24 -30.17
N SER A 230 -29.53 -28.45 -28.99
CA SER A 230 -29.59 -27.44 -27.95
C SER A 230 -28.16 -27.13 -27.52
N ARG A 231 -27.79 -25.86 -27.63
CA ARG A 231 -26.50 -25.39 -27.12
C ARG A 231 -26.68 -24.97 -25.68
N CYS A 232 -25.92 -25.59 -24.80
CA CYS A 232 -25.83 -25.22 -23.40
C CYS A 232 -24.67 -24.24 -23.24
N GLN A 233 -24.76 -23.41 -22.22
CA GLN A 233 -23.68 -22.53 -21.79
C GLN A 233 -23.11 -23.05 -20.48
N GLY A 234 -21.88 -22.68 -20.17
CA GLY A 234 -21.22 -23.04 -18.93
C GLY A 234 -19.87 -22.36 -18.78
N VAL A 235 -19.20 -22.63 -17.67
CA VAL A 235 -17.87 -22.08 -17.38
C VAL A 235 -16.90 -23.23 -17.19
N VAL A 236 -15.72 -23.14 -17.81
CA VAL A 236 -14.69 -24.18 -17.66
C VAL A 236 -14.19 -24.18 -16.21
N CYS A 237 -14.49 -25.21 -15.43
CA CYS A 237 -14.08 -25.26 -14.02
C CYS A 237 -12.69 -25.88 -13.84
N ALA A 238 -12.27 -26.79 -14.73
CA ALA A 238 -10.96 -27.42 -14.68
C ALA A 238 -10.46 -27.79 -16.07
N THR A 239 -9.17 -27.52 -16.31
CA THR A 239 -8.41 -27.94 -17.49
C THR A 239 -7.33 -28.94 -17.07
N LYS A 240 -7.14 -30.01 -17.83
CA LYS A 240 -6.12 -31.05 -17.64
C LYS A 240 -5.43 -31.33 -18.97
N GLU A 241 -4.43 -32.21 -19.01
CA GLU A 241 -3.58 -32.40 -20.20
C GLU A 241 -4.32 -32.69 -21.53
N ALA A 242 -5.45 -33.40 -21.51
CA ALA A 242 -6.18 -33.79 -22.74
C ALA A 242 -7.71 -33.55 -22.69
N PHE A 243 -8.22 -33.06 -21.56
CA PHE A 243 -9.65 -32.94 -21.31
C PHE A 243 -9.92 -31.87 -20.26
N GLY A 244 -11.19 -31.49 -20.11
CA GLY A 244 -11.60 -30.58 -19.06
C GLY A 244 -13.02 -30.87 -18.57
N PHE A 245 -13.44 -30.08 -17.61
CA PHE A 245 -14.79 -30.07 -17.06
C PHE A 245 -15.39 -28.67 -17.21
N ILE A 246 -16.66 -28.62 -17.56
CA ILE A 246 -17.46 -27.41 -17.68
C ILE A 246 -18.55 -27.47 -16.63
N GLU A 247 -18.64 -26.46 -15.77
CA GLU A 247 -19.79 -26.26 -14.91
C GLU A 247 -20.97 -25.78 -15.77
N ARG A 248 -22.06 -26.54 -15.76
CA ARG A 248 -23.22 -26.29 -16.62
C ARG A 248 -24.06 -25.10 -16.14
N GLY A 249 -24.47 -24.24 -17.08
CA GLY A 249 -25.35 -23.10 -16.81
C GLY A 249 -26.82 -23.45 -16.63
N ASP A 250 -27.23 -24.64 -17.08
CA ASP A 250 -28.62 -25.11 -17.02
C ASP A 250 -28.92 -26.02 -15.80
N VAL A 251 -27.90 -26.62 -15.20
CA VAL A 251 -28.03 -27.53 -14.05
C VAL A 251 -26.75 -27.51 -13.20
N VAL A 252 -26.88 -27.64 -11.88
CA VAL A 252 -25.75 -27.68 -10.92
C VAL A 252 -24.98 -29.00 -11.03
N LYS A 253 -24.32 -29.22 -12.17
CA LYS A 253 -23.47 -30.38 -12.47
C LYS A 253 -22.34 -29.97 -13.41
N GLU A 254 -21.21 -30.65 -13.27
CA GLU A 254 -20.11 -30.57 -14.22
C GLU A 254 -20.33 -31.54 -15.39
N ILE A 255 -19.87 -31.16 -16.57
CA ILE A 255 -19.85 -32.01 -17.77
C ILE A 255 -18.44 -32.13 -18.31
N PHE A 256 -18.06 -33.36 -18.68
CA PHE A 256 -16.75 -33.67 -19.25
C PHE A 256 -16.69 -33.29 -20.72
N PHE A 257 -15.56 -32.74 -21.17
CA PHE A 257 -15.24 -32.59 -22.60
C PHE A 257 -13.79 -32.99 -22.89
N HIS A 258 -13.56 -33.51 -24.09
CA HIS A 258 -12.21 -33.79 -24.59
C HIS A 258 -11.71 -32.59 -25.40
N TYR A 259 -10.41 -32.32 -25.40
CA TYR A 259 -9.84 -31.16 -26.13
C TYR A 259 -10.09 -31.19 -27.64
N SER A 260 -10.27 -32.38 -28.23
CA SER A 260 -10.68 -32.50 -29.64
C SER A 260 -12.08 -31.92 -29.95
N GLU A 261 -12.92 -31.76 -28.93
CA GLU A 261 -14.25 -31.17 -29.06
C GLU A 261 -14.21 -29.64 -29.01
N PHE A 262 -13.11 -29.05 -28.56
CA PHE A 262 -12.93 -27.61 -28.53
C PHE A 262 -12.65 -27.04 -29.92
N LYS A 263 -13.42 -26.02 -30.30
CA LYS A 263 -13.35 -25.33 -31.59
C LYS A 263 -12.72 -23.96 -31.39
N GLY A 264 -11.41 -23.97 -31.19
CA GLY A 264 -10.61 -22.77 -30.97
C GLY A 264 -9.15 -23.10 -30.75
N ASP A 265 -8.37 -22.09 -30.40
CA ASP A 265 -6.98 -22.27 -29.99
C ASP A 265 -6.92 -22.76 -28.54
N LEU A 266 -6.35 -23.95 -28.34
CA LEU A 266 -6.33 -24.61 -27.04
C LEU A 266 -5.46 -23.86 -26.03
N GLU A 267 -4.46 -23.10 -26.48
CA GLU A 267 -3.64 -22.24 -25.61
C GLU A 267 -4.45 -21.09 -25.00
N ALA A 268 -5.56 -20.71 -25.65
CA ALA A 268 -6.45 -19.66 -25.17
C ALA A 268 -7.49 -20.16 -24.14
N LEU A 269 -7.65 -21.48 -23.96
CA LEU A 269 -8.67 -22.04 -23.07
C LEU A 269 -8.16 -22.17 -21.63
N GLN A 270 -8.79 -21.46 -20.70
CA GLN A 270 -8.43 -21.40 -19.29
C GLN A 270 -9.62 -21.75 -18.39
N ALA A 271 -9.32 -22.14 -17.14
CA ALA A 271 -10.36 -22.29 -16.12
C ALA A 271 -10.93 -20.89 -15.79
N GLY A 272 -12.26 -20.78 -15.77
CA GLY A 272 -12.99 -19.52 -15.66
C GLY A 272 -13.53 -18.99 -16.99
N ASP A 273 -13.22 -19.63 -18.13
CA ASP A 273 -13.73 -19.20 -19.43
C ASP A 273 -15.19 -19.60 -19.64
N ASP A 274 -15.97 -18.63 -20.13
CA ASP A 274 -17.34 -18.85 -20.57
C ASP A 274 -17.34 -19.61 -21.90
N VAL A 275 -18.13 -20.68 -21.99
CA VAL A 275 -18.21 -21.53 -23.17
C VAL A 275 -19.64 -21.90 -23.51
N GLU A 276 -19.86 -22.16 -24.80
CA GLU A 276 -21.09 -22.78 -25.32
C GLU A 276 -20.76 -24.12 -25.98
N PHE A 277 -21.58 -25.13 -25.73
CA PHE A 277 -21.35 -26.51 -26.16
C PHE A 277 -22.66 -27.24 -26.43
N SER A 278 -22.59 -28.38 -27.11
CA SER A 278 -23.72 -29.29 -27.30
C SER A 278 -23.54 -30.54 -26.45
N ILE A 279 -24.59 -30.99 -25.78
CA ILE A 279 -24.57 -32.22 -24.98
C ILE A 279 -24.81 -33.42 -25.89
N LYS A 280 -23.96 -34.44 -25.80
CA LYS A 280 -24.16 -35.74 -26.45
C LYS A 280 -23.95 -36.87 -25.46
N GLU A 281 -24.68 -37.95 -25.62
CA GLU A 281 -24.50 -39.15 -24.83
C GLU A 281 -23.44 -40.06 -25.47
N ARG A 282 -22.43 -40.47 -24.71
CA ARG A 282 -21.38 -41.41 -25.12
C ARG A 282 -21.20 -42.45 -24.02
N ASN A 283 -21.45 -43.73 -24.35
CA ASN A 283 -21.37 -44.85 -23.40
C ASN A 283 -22.21 -44.66 -22.12
N GLY A 284 -23.42 -44.12 -22.25
CA GLY A 284 -24.31 -43.87 -21.10
C GLY A 284 -23.92 -42.67 -20.23
N LYS A 285 -23.01 -41.81 -20.71
CA LYS A 285 -22.60 -40.57 -20.01
C LYS A 285 -22.78 -39.36 -20.92
N GLU A 286 -23.31 -38.29 -20.36
CA GLU A 286 -23.36 -36.99 -21.02
C GLU A 286 -21.95 -36.38 -21.12
N VAL A 287 -21.56 -35.99 -22.33
CA VAL A 287 -20.30 -35.31 -22.62
C VAL A 287 -20.57 -34.05 -23.44
N ALA A 288 -19.80 -33.00 -23.19
CA ALA A 288 -19.85 -31.77 -23.96
C ALA A 288 -19.04 -31.92 -25.26
N THR A 289 -19.66 -31.53 -26.36
CA THR A 289 -19.12 -31.58 -27.72
C THR A 289 -19.29 -30.23 -28.41
N ASP A 290 -18.50 -29.97 -29.44
CA ASP A 290 -18.57 -28.69 -30.18
C ASP A 290 -18.46 -27.45 -29.26
N VAL A 291 -17.44 -27.46 -28.39
CA VAL A 291 -17.20 -26.43 -27.37
C VAL A 291 -16.59 -25.19 -28.03
N ARG A 292 -17.15 -24.01 -27.78
CA ARG A 292 -16.64 -22.72 -28.28
C ARG A 292 -16.54 -21.71 -27.14
N LEU A 293 -15.53 -20.84 -27.18
CA LEU A 293 -15.40 -19.71 -26.26
C LEU A 293 -16.51 -18.68 -26.48
N LEU A 294 -17.01 -18.13 -25.39
CA LEU A 294 -17.88 -16.97 -25.32
C LEU A 294 -17.12 -15.76 -24.76
N PRO A 295 -17.61 -14.53 -24.99
CA PRO A 295 -17.15 -13.37 -24.25
C PRO A 295 -17.31 -13.59 -22.73
N GLN A 296 -16.30 -13.20 -21.96
CA GLN A 296 -16.34 -13.30 -20.50
C GLN A 296 -17.52 -12.51 -19.89
N GLY A 297 -18.23 -13.12 -18.94
CA GLY A 297 -19.41 -12.54 -18.29
C GLY A 297 -20.73 -12.81 -19.02
N THR A 298 -20.72 -13.67 -20.04
CA THR A 298 -21.93 -14.16 -20.70
C THR A 298 -22.69 -15.15 -19.81
N VAL A 299 -21.97 -16.01 -19.08
CA VAL A 299 -22.56 -17.04 -18.23
C VAL A 299 -22.65 -16.55 -16.80
N ILE A 300 -23.87 -16.45 -16.27
CA ILE A 300 -24.16 -16.01 -14.91
C ILE A 300 -24.91 -17.14 -14.21
N PHE A 301 -24.27 -17.78 -13.23
CA PHE A 301 -24.87 -18.86 -12.43
C PHE A 301 -25.76 -18.34 -11.31
N GLU A 302 -25.40 -17.20 -10.71
CA GLU A 302 -26.03 -16.70 -9.50
C GLU A 302 -26.39 -15.22 -9.62
N ASP A 303 -27.50 -14.86 -9.00
CA ASP A 303 -27.93 -13.46 -8.81
C ASP A 303 -27.59 -13.01 -7.40
N ILE A 304 -26.71 -12.01 -7.28
CA ILE A 304 -26.35 -11.42 -5.98
C ILE A 304 -27.28 -10.24 -5.70
N SER A 305 -27.90 -10.23 -4.53
CA SER A 305 -28.74 -9.13 -4.07
C SER A 305 -27.97 -7.81 -4.00
N ILE A 306 -28.60 -6.72 -4.44
CA ILE A 306 -28.04 -5.37 -4.30
C ILE A 306 -28.05 -4.94 -2.82
N GLU A 307 -29.09 -5.35 -2.10
CA GLU A 307 -29.22 -5.11 -0.66
C GLU A 307 -28.24 -5.99 0.12
N THR A 308 -27.71 -5.41 1.19
CA THR A 308 -26.92 -6.11 2.19
C THR A 308 -27.79 -6.40 3.40
N PHE A 309 -27.64 -7.60 3.95
CA PHE A 309 -28.36 -8.07 5.12
C PHE A 309 -27.40 -8.25 6.29
N GLU A 310 -27.94 -8.14 7.50
CA GLU A 310 -27.23 -8.42 8.74
C GLU A 310 -27.75 -9.71 9.34
N GLY A 311 -26.88 -10.45 10.01
CA GLY A 311 -27.23 -11.71 10.64
C GLY A 311 -26.18 -12.18 11.62
N THR A 312 -26.44 -13.33 12.22
CA THR A 312 -25.58 -13.95 13.21
C THR A 312 -25.04 -15.28 12.70
N VAL A 313 -23.73 -15.48 12.82
CA VAL A 313 -23.10 -16.77 12.48
C VAL A 313 -23.55 -17.83 13.48
N THR A 314 -24.32 -18.82 13.02
CA THR A 314 -24.77 -19.95 13.85
C THR A 314 -23.84 -21.15 13.74
N LYS A 315 -23.11 -21.27 12.63
CA LYS A 315 -22.12 -22.33 12.44
C LYS A 315 -20.95 -21.86 11.59
N VAL A 316 -19.74 -22.03 12.11
CA VAL A 316 -18.50 -21.68 11.42
C VAL A 316 -18.03 -22.80 10.48
N ILE A 317 -17.23 -22.42 9.48
CA ILE A 317 -16.56 -23.36 8.58
C ILE A 317 -15.39 -24.03 9.35
N PRO A 318 -15.34 -25.36 9.44
CA PRO A 318 -14.21 -26.03 10.09
C PRO A 318 -12.92 -25.85 9.29
N LYS A 319 -11.86 -25.32 9.91
CA LYS A 319 -10.56 -25.12 9.23
C LYS A 319 -9.83 -26.42 8.87
N VAL A 320 -10.23 -27.55 9.46
CA VAL A 320 -9.68 -28.88 9.14
C VAL A 320 -10.79 -29.71 8.49
N PRO A 321 -10.66 -30.06 7.20
CA PRO A 321 -11.59 -30.97 6.54
C PRO A 321 -11.57 -32.31 7.26
N THR A 322 -12.67 -32.67 7.92
CA THR A 322 -12.82 -34.05 8.40
C THR A 322 -13.04 -34.96 7.20
N LYS A 323 -12.50 -36.19 7.21
CA LYS A 323 -12.55 -37.13 6.07
C LYS A 323 -13.97 -37.43 5.52
N ASN A 324 -15.02 -36.99 6.21
CA ASN A 324 -16.43 -37.19 5.87
C ASN A 324 -17.19 -35.89 5.54
N GLN A 325 -16.53 -34.73 5.42
CA GLN A 325 -17.20 -33.50 5.00
C GLN A 325 -17.28 -33.40 3.47
N ASN A 326 -18.44 -33.78 2.93
CA ASN A 326 -18.82 -33.57 1.53
C ASN A 326 -19.75 -32.36 1.33
N ASP A 327 -20.03 -31.57 2.38
CA ASP A 327 -20.87 -30.36 2.27
C ASP A 327 -20.00 -29.20 1.73
N PRO A 328 -20.24 -28.69 0.51
CA PRO A 328 -19.46 -27.59 -0.06
C PRO A 328 -19.72 -26.25 0.65
N LEU A 329 -20.82 -26.12 1.39
CA LEU A 329 -21.21 -24.90 2.10
C LEU A 329 -21.48 -25.21 3.59
N PRO A 330 -20.45 -25.54 4.39
CA PRO A 330 -20.64 -26.06 5.75
C PRO A 330 -21.02 -25.00 6.80
N GLY A 331 -20.85 -23.70 6.48
CA GLY A 331 -21.20 -22.59 7.36
C GLY A 331 -22.70 -22.26 7.35
N ARG A 332 -23.20 -21.66 8.44
CA ARG A 332 -24.60 -21.22 8.58
C ARG A 332 -24.68 -19.81 9.18
N ILE A 333 -25.52 -18.95 8.60
CA ILE A 333 -25.87 -17.63 9.12
C ILE A 333 -27.38 -17.58 9.33
N SER A 334 -27.82 -17.17 10.51
CA SER A 334 -29.23 -16.87 10.79
C SER A 334 -29.47 -15.39 10.61
N ALA A 335 -30.46 -15.03 9.79
CA ALA A 335 -30.82 -13.64 9.54
C ALA A 335 -32.33 -13.47 9.39
N ARG A 336 -32.84 -12.31 9.79
CA ARG A 336 -34.25 -11.97 9.62
C ARG A 336 -34.44 -11.18 8.35
N ILE A 337 -34.94 -11.84 7.31
CA ILE A 337 -35.11 -11.27 5.96
C ILE A 337 -36.60 -11.19 5.66
N ASN A 338 -37.11 -10.00 5.32
CA ASN A 338 -38.54 -9.77 5.06
C ASN A 338 -39.44 -10.29 6.19
N PHE A 339 -39.06 -10.01 7.44
CA PHE A 339 -39.73 -10.45 8.68
C PHE A 339 -39.71 -11.97 8.93
N THR A 340 -39.06 -12.76 8.07
CA THR A 340 -38.93 -14.21 8.19
C THR A 340 -37.51 -14.56 8.63
N ASP A 341 -37.37 -15.42 9.63
CA ASP A 341 -36.07 -15.95 10.02
C ASP A 341 -35.63 -17.00 9.00
N LYS A 342 -34.48 -16.77 8.37
CA LYS A 342 -33.86 -17.64 7.39
C LYS A 342 -32.49 -18.08 7.88
N GLU A 343 -32.16 -19.35 7.60
CA GLU A 343 -30.81 -19.87 7.76
C GLU A 343 -30.17 -20.00 6.36
N LEU A 344 -29.07 -19.28 6.14
CA LEU A 344 -28.35 -19.23 4.87
C LEU A 344 -27.03 -20.00 4.98
N LEU A 345 -26.74 -20.77 3.94
CA LEU A 345 -25.50 -21.54 3.82
C LEU A 345 -24.35 -20.62 3.39
N PHE A 346 -23.11 -20.95 3.76
CA PHE A 346 -21.93 -20.30 3.17
C PHE A 346 -20.69 -21.21 3.19
N GLY A 347 -19.80 -20.99 2.24
CA GLY A 347 -18.52 -21.68 2.07
C GLY A 347 -17.32 -20.75 2.23
N GLU A 348 -16.12 -21.29 2.06
CA GLU A 348 -14.86 -20.56 2.31
C GLU A 348 -14.65 -19.39 1.35
N LYS A 349 -15.22 -19.47 0.13
CA LYS A 349 -15.14 -18.42 -0.88
C LYS A 349 -16.12 -17.26 -0.63
N ASP A 350 -16.99 -17.39 0.35
CA ASP A 350 -18.11 -16.47 0.58
C ASP A 350 -17.76 -15.37 1.57
N THR A 351 -16.65 -15.51 2.28
CA THR A 351 -16.10 -14.50 3.18
C THR A 351 -15.29 -13.47 2.42
N LYS A 352 -15.60 -12.19 2.62
CA LYS A 352 -14.92 -11.06 1.97
C LYS A 352 -13.49 -10.85 2.50
N SER A 353 -13.29 -11.06 3.80
CA SER A 353 -11.98 -11.02 4.45
C SER A 353 -11.59 -12.41 4.97
N LYS A 354 -10.29 -12.64 5.16
CA LYS A 354 -9.74 -13.89 5.71
C LYS A 354 -9.71 -13.90 7.25
N VAL A 355 -10.48 -13.00 7.88
CA VAL A 355 -10.59 -12.91 9.33
C VAL A 355 -11.32 -14.13 9.86
N THR A 356 -10.90 -14.62 11.03
CA THR A 356 -11.60 -15.74 11.68
C THR A 356 -13.01 -15.34 12.15
N LEU A 357 -14.03 -15.93 11.52
CA LEU A 357 -15.41 -15.94 12.01
C LEU A 357 -15.58 -16.96 13.16
N LEU A 358 -16.38 -16.60 14.16
CA LEU A 358 -16.73 -17.36 15.34
C LEU A 358 -18.26 -17.43 15.47
N GLU A 359 -18.73 -18.43 16.20
CA GLU A 359 -20.16 -18.57 16.49
C GLU A 359 -20.66 -17.37 17.32
N GLY A 360 -21.82 -16.83 16.94
CA GLY A 360 -22.40 -15.64 17.55
C GLY A 360 -21.97 -14.32 16.91
N ASP A 361 -21.06 -14.33 15.93
CA ASP A 361 -20.63 -13.10 15.26
C ASP A 361 -21.78 -12.39 14.55
N HIS A 362 -21.82 -11.08 14.70
CA HIS A 362 -22.65 -10.20 13.89
C HIS A 362 -21.92 -9.89 12.57
N VAL A 363 -22.57 -10.23 11.46
CA VAL A 363 -21.98 -10.14 10.11
C VAL A 363 -22.93 -9.44 9.15
N GLN A 364 -22.35 -8.77 8.16
CA GLN A 364 -23.05 -8.23 7.00
C GLN A 364 -22.74 -9.09 5.78
N PHE A 365 -23.73 -9.34 4.93
CA PHE A 365 -23.58 -10.20 3.75
C PHE A 365 -24.59 -9.84 2.66
N ASN A 366 -24.41 -10.38 1.46
CA ASN A 366 -25.41 -10.38 0.39
C ASN A 366 -26.00 -11.78 0.22
N ILE A 367 -27.22 -11.87 -0.31
CA ILE A 367 -27.82 -13.16 -0.67
C ILE A 367 -27.48 -13.44 -2.13
N SER A 368 -26.81 -14.56 -2.39
CA SER A 368 -26.63 -15.10 -3.73
C SER A 368 -27.68 -16.18 -3.98
N THR A 369 -28.40 -16.08 -5.09
CA THR A 369 -29.40 -17.07 -5.50
C THR A 369 -28.94 -17.76 -6.78
N ASP A 370 -28.68 -19.06 -6.73
CA ASP A 370 -28.35 -19.84 -7.92
C ASP A 370 -29.57 -19.93 -8.85
N ARG A 371 -29.38 -19.59 -10.12
CA ARG A 371 -30.45 -19.53 -11.12
C ARG A 371 -31.00 -20.91 -11.47
N ARG A 372 -30.24 -21.97 -11.26
CA ARG A 372 -30.50 -23.35 -11.69
C ARG A 372 -31.40 -24.08 -10.70
N ASP A 373 -31.05 -24.06 -9.42
CA ASP A 373 -31.76 -24.78 -8.36
C ASP A 373 -32.49 -23.87 -7.36
N LYS A 374 -32.35 -22.55 -7.50
CA LYS A 374 -32.92 -21.51 -6.61
C LYS A 374 -32.37 -21.58 -5.19
N LEU A 375 -31.21 -22.20 -4.98
CA LEU A 375 -30.55 -22.23 -3.69
C LEU A 375 -30.06 -20.83 -3.31
N GLU A 376 -30.46 -20.36 -2.13
CA GLU A 376 -29.98 -19.12 -1.53
C GLU A 376 -28.81 -19.41 -0.58
N ARG A 377 -27.75 -18.62 -0.69
CA ARG A 377 -26.58 -18.67 0.20
C ARG A 377 -26.10 -17.26 0.55
N ALA A 378 -25.41 -17.13 1.67
CA ALA A 378 -24.75 -15.88 2.03
C ALA A 378 -23.41 -15.76 1.30
N THR A 379 -23.11 -14.57 0.76
CA THR A 379 -21.85 -14.22 0.10
C THR A 379 -21.41 -12.82 0.51
N ASN A 380 -20.17 -12.44 0.18
CA ASN A 380 -19.54 -11.17 0.60
C ASN A 380 -19.63 -10.95 2.13
N ILE A 381 -19.47 -12.03 2.90
CA ILE A 381 -19.65 -12.01 4.35
C ILE A 381 -18.50 -11.22 4.97
N ASP A 382 -18.83 -10.20 5.76
CA ASP A 382 -17.89 -9.35 6.47
C ASP A 382 -18.33 -9.19 7.93
N ILE A 383 -17.37 -9.13 8.84
CA ILE A 383 -17.66 -9.02 10.28
C ILE A 383 -17.97 -7.56 10.63
N LEU A 384 -19.05 -7.34 11.38
CA LEU A 384 -19.44 -5.99 11.79
C LEU A 384 -18.67 -5.55 13.04
N PRO A 385 -18.28 -4.25 13.16
CA PRO A 385 -17.54 -3.74 14.32
C PRO A 385 -18.28 -3.88 15.65
N ASP A 386 -19.60 -3.96 15.63
CA ASP A 386 -20.43 -4.08 16.82
C ASP A 386 -20.52 -5.51 17.36
N THR A 387 -20.02 -6.51 16.61
CA THR A 387 -19.98 -7.94 17.01
C THR A 387 -19.46 -8.14 18.43
N PHE A 388 -18.43 -7.38 18.83
CA PHE A 388 -17.77 -7.47 20.13
C PHE A 388 -18.69 -7.10 21.31
N HIS A 389 -19.74 -6.31 21.07
CA HIS A 389 -20.74 -5.99 22.08
C HIS A 389 -21.72 -7.16 22.30
N PHE A 390 -21.95 -7.99 21.28
CA PHE A 390 -22.89 -9.11 21.31
C PHE A 390 -22.24 -10.41 21.79
N THR A 391 -21.02 -10.72 21.32
CA THR A 391 -20.34 -11.99 21.60
C THR A 391 -19.78 -12.07 23.02
N LYS A 392 -19.53 -10.92 23.67
CA LYS A 392 -18.83 -10.81 24.97
C LYS A 392 -17.49 -11.57 24.98
N GLU A 393 -16.83 -11.65 23.83
CA GLU A 393 -15.55 -12.36 23.72
C GLU A 393 -14.47 -11.67 24.56
N ALA A 394 -13.53 -12.48 25.10
CA ALA A 394 -12.43 -11.96 25.91
C ALA A 394 -11.37 -11.30 25.00
N ARG A 395 -11.37 -9.98 25.00
CA ARG A 395 -10.43 -9.14 24.24
C ARG A 395 -9.22 -8.80 25.09
N GLU A 396 -8.04 -9.11 24.58
CA GLU A 396 -6.76 -8.79 25.21
C GLU A 396 -6.05 -7.66 24.49
N MET A 397 -5.24 -6.94 25.24
CA MET A 397 -4.45 -5.83 24.74
C MET A 397 -2.96 -6.18 24.66
N GLY A 398 -2.27 -5.53 23.74
CA GLY A 398 -0.84 -5.68 23.59
C GLY A 398 -0.24 -4.71 22.59
N VAL A 399 1.07 -4.85 22.37
CA VAL A 399 1.82 -4.03 21.42
C VAL A 399 2.52 -4.93 20.42
N ILE A 400 2.53 -4.53 19.14
CA ILE A 400 3.25 -5.25 18.08
C ILE A 400 4.75 -5.23 18.40
N ALA A 401 5.30 -6.40 18.72
CA ALA A 401 6.69 -6.57 19.13
C ALA A 401 7.61 -6.91 17.96
N ALA A 402 7.10 -7.60 16.95
CA ALA A 402 7.85 -7.95 15.75
C ALA A 402 6.92 -8.19 14.56
N MET A 403 7.39 -7.82 13.37
CA MET A 403 6.73 -8.07 12.09
C MET A 403 7.65 -8.88 11.17
N ARG A 404 7.05 -9.79 10.40
CA ARG A 404 7.68 -10.66 9.40
C ARG A 404 6.76 -10.74 8.17
N ASP A 405 7.20 -11.46 7.14
CA ASP A 405 6.41 -11.58 5.91
C ASP A 405 5.15 -12.43 6.15
N GLY A 406 3.97 -11.80 6.08
CA GLY A 406 2.66 -12.41 6.30
C GLY A 406 2.21 -12.61 7.76
N PHE A 407 3.09 -12.40 8.75
CA PHE A 407 2.78 -12.66 10.17
C PHE A 407 3.54 -11.75 11.14
N GLY A 408 3.11 -11.74 12.42
CA GLY A 408 3.76 -10.96 13.47
C GLY A 408 3.64 -11.58 14.86
N PHE A 409 4.21 -10.86 15.84
CA PHE A 409 4.16 -11.22 17.25
C PHE A 409 3.73 -10.03 18.11
N ILE A 410 2.76 -10.25 18.99
CA ILE A 410 2.23 -9.28 19.95
C ILE A 410 2.86 -9.54 21.32
N LYS A 411 3.35 -8.50 21.97
CA LYS A 411 3.67 -8.52 23.40
C LYS A 411 2.39 -8.20 24.16
N CYS A 412 1.81 -9.21 24.80
CA CYS A 412 0.58 -9.08 25.58
C CYS A 412 0.81 -8.30 26.87
N VAL A 413 -0.25 -7.62 27.32
CA VAL A 413 -0.28 -7.01 28.66
C VAL A 413 -0.32 -8.10 29.73
N ASP A 414 -1.18 -9.11 29.57
CA ASP A 414 -1.48 -10.09 30.63
C ASP A 414 -0.79 -11.45 30.44
N ARG A 415 0.12 -11.59 29.45
CA ARG A 415 0.82 -12.87 29.18
C ARG A 415 2.33 -12.73 29.02
N ASP A 416 3.05 -13.77 29.46
CA ASP A 416 4.51 -13.89 29.35
C ASP A 416 4.99 -14.25 27.94
N ALA A 417 4.24 -15.11 27.26
CA ALA A 417 4.55 -15.53 25.90
C ALA A 417 4.09 -14.47 24.88
N ARG A 418 4.91 -14.24 23.86
CA ARG A 418 4.49 -13.44 22.70
C ARG A 418 3.44 -14.19 21.91
N MET A 419 2.36 -13.50 21.55
CA MET A 419 1.27 -14.08 20.78
C MET A 419 1.54 -13.95 19.29
N PHE A 420 1.57 -15.08 18.59
CA PHE A 420 1.66 -15.13 17.14
C PHE A 420 0.35 -14.68 16.51
N PHE A 421 0.42 -14.01 15.36
CA PHE A 421 -0.75 -13.71 14.52
C PHE A 421 -0.39 -13.67 13.04
N HIS A 422 -1.38 -13.88 12.16
CA HIS A 422 -1.27 -13.74 10.72
C HIS A 422 -1.91 -12.44 10.23
N PHE A 423 -1.43 -11.83 9.15
CA PHE A 423 -1.98 -10.56 8.65
C PHE A 423 -3.43 -10.65 8.16
N SER A 424 -3.92 -11.86 7.86
CA SER A 424 -5.33 -12.10 7.55
C SER A 424 -6.28 -11.83 8.72
N GLU A 425 -5.77 -11.81 9.94
CA GLU A 425 -6.57 -11.61 11.15
C GLU A 425 -6.74 -10.13 11.51
N VAL A 426 -6.16 -9.20 10.73
CA VAL A 426 -6.32 -7.77 10.96
C VAL A 426 -7.69 -7.33 10.42
N LEU A 427 -8.53 -6.75 11.28
CA LEU A 427 -9.91 -6.37 10.96
C LEU A 427 -10.00 -5.12 10.08
N GLU A 428 -9.03 -4.23 10.20
CA GLU A 428 -9.00 -2.96 9.48
C GLU A 428 -8.02 -3.02 8.31
N GLU A 429 -8.31 -2.30 7.23
CA GLU A 429 -7.39 -2.18 6.08
C GLU A 429 -6.09 -1.44 6.42
N SER A 430 -6.03 -0.81 7.60
CA SER A 430 -4.87 -0.09 8.11
C SER A 430 -3.68 -1.01 8.33
N GLN A 431 -2.55 -0.70 7.69
CA GLN A 431 -1.32 -1.45 7.88
C GLN A 431 -0.81 -1.31 9.33
N LEU A 432 -0.53 -2.45 9.97
CA LEU A 432 0.08 -2.52 11.29
C LEU A 432 1.59 -2.29 11.21
N HIS A 433 2.12 -1.57 12.18
CA HIS A 433 3.55 -1.29 12.34
C HIS A 433 4.04 -1.78 13.71
N ILE A 434 5.35 -1.98 13.84
CA ILE A 434 5.99 -2.26 15.13
C ILE A 434 5.67 -1.11 16.09
N SER A 435 5.41 -1.45 17.35
CA SER A 435 4.98 -0.52 18.40
C SER A 435 3.54 -0.02 18.30
N ASP A 436 2.76 -0.45 17.30
CA ASP A 436 1.32 -0.20 17.32
C ASP A 436 0.64 -0.95 18.47
N GLU A 437 -0.29 -0.27 19.11
CA GLU A 437 -1.15 -0.82 20.15
C GLU A 437 -2.33 -1.54 19.51
N VAL A 438 -2.65 -2.71 20.03
CA VAL A 438 -3.67 -3.59 19.44
C VAL A 438 -4.51 -4.26 20.50
N GLU A 439 -5.75 -4.52 20.11
CA GLU A 439 -6.68 -5.38 20.82
C GLU A 439 -6.98 -6.61 19.95
N PHE A 440 -7.05 -7.79 20.56
CA PHE A 440 -7.20 -9.05 19.83
C PHE A 440 -7.89 -10.10 20.69
N THR A 441 -8.36 -11.16 20.05
CA THR A 441 -8.92 -12.33 20.73
C THR A 441 -7.92 -13.47 20.67
N VAL A 442 -7.79 -14.24 21.74
CA VAL A 442 -6.90 -15.40 21.75
C VAL A 442 -7.68 -16.69 21.58
N VAL A 443 -7.31 -17.42 20.53
CA VAL A 443 -7.95 -18.68 20.15
C VAL A 443 -6.89 -19.78 20.09
N PRO A 444 -7.21 -21.02 20.55
CA PRO A 444 -6.33 -22.16 20.35
C PRO A 444 -6.12 -22.43 18.86
N ASP A 445 -4.87 -22.67 18.46
CA ASP A 445 -4.50 -23.06 17.11
C ASP A 445 -5.15 -24.40 16.79
N MET A 446 -5.96 -24.44 15.73
CA MET A 446 -6.66 -25.64 15.32
C MET A 446 -5.73 -26.77 14.86
N LEU A 447 -4.50 -26.45 14.42
CA LEU A 447 -3.49 -27.45 14.06
C LEU A 447 -2.74 -27.99 15.28
N SER A 448 -2.76 -27.24 16.39
CA SER A 448 -2.12 -27.64 17.64
C SER A 448 -2.84 -27.01 18.83
N ALA A 449 -3.78 -27.75 19.43
CA ALA A 449 -4.61 -27.25 20.55
C ALA A 449 -3.80 -26.77 21.79
N GLN A 450 -2.50 -27.05 21.84
CA GLN A 450 -1.59 -26.55 22.87
C GLN A 450 -0.96 -25.18 22.55
N ARG A 451 -1.11 -24.67 21.33
CA ARG A 451 -0.55 -23.40 20.89
C ARG A 451 -1.70 -22.41 20.73
N ASN A 452 -1.58 -21.23 21.32
CA ASN A 452 -2.56 -20.17 21.12
C ASN A 452 -2.03 -19.17 20.08
N HIS A 453 -2.93 -18.54 19.34
CA HIS A 453 -2.62 -17.39 18.48
C HIS A 453 -3.64 -16.26 18.68
N ALA A 454 -3.28 -15.06 18.25
CA ALA A 454 -4.17 -13.91 18.25
C ALA A 454 -4.93 -13.81 16.90
N VAL A 455 -6.24 -13.62 16.99
CA VAL A 455 -7.17 -13.37 15.88
C VAL A 455 -7.88 -12.04 16.05
N ARG A 456 -8.57 -11.55 15.01
CA ARG A 456 -9.43 -10.34 15.07
C ARG A 456 -8.70 -9.12 15.63
N ILE A 457 -7.54 -8.84 15.07
CA ILE A 457 -6.66 -7.79 15.54
C ILE A 457 -7.21 -6.45 15.09
N LYS A 458 -7.46 -5.61 16.09
CA LYS A 458 -7.90 -4.23 15.93
C LYS A 458 -6.78 -3.30 16.39
N LYS A 459 -6.47 -2.28 15.60
CA LYS A 459 -5.51 -1.24 16.00
C LYS A 459 -6.17 -0.31 17.01
N LEU A 460 -5.42 0.06 18.06
CA LEU A 460 -5.85 0.99 19.09
C LEU A 460 -5.13 2.34 18.94
N PRO A 461 -5.74 3.45 19.41
CA PRO A 461 -5.05 4.72 19.58
C PRO A 461 -3.84 4.57 20.50
N LYS A 462 -2.76 5.31 20.23
CA LYS A 462 -1.56 5.32 21.08
C LYS A 462 -1.90 5.79 22.51
N GLY A 463 -1.34 5.12 23.51
CA GLY A 463 -1.55 5.39 24.94
C GLY A 463 -2.73 4.64 25.56
N THR A 464 -3.43 3.79 24.82
CA THR A 464 -4.54 2.96 25.33
C THR A 464 -4.02 1.76 26.12
N VAL A 465 -2.95 1.14 25.65
CA VAL A 465 -2.37 -0.07 26.22
C VAL A 465 -1.37 0.28 27.30
N SER A 466 -1.73 0.00 28.56
CA SER A 466 -0.81 0.09 29.69
C SER A 466 -0.42 -1.28 30.23
N PHE A 467 0.88 -1.54 30.27
CA PHE A 467 1.49 -2.71 30.91
C PHE A 467 1.54 -2.60 32.44
N HIS A 468 1.26 -1.41 32.97
CA HIS A 468 1.37 -1.11 34.39
C HIS A 468 0.08 -0.47 34.92
N THR A 469 -0.25 -0.77 36.17
CA THR A 469 -1.26 -0.05 36.94
C THR A 469 -0.53 0.84 37.93
N GLN A 470 -0.68 2.16 37.81
CA GLN A 470 -0.06 3.11 38.72
C GLN A 470 -1.09 3.54 39.77
N SER A 471 -0.70 3.45 41.05
CA SER A 471 -1.50 3.97 42.15
C SER A 471 -1.57 5.50 42.09
N GLU A 472 -2.77 6.06 42.31
CA GLU A 472 -2.96 7.51 42.47
C GLU A 472 -2.41 8.03 43.81
N LEU A 473 -2.16 7.13 44.76
CA LEU A 473 -1.63 7.48 46.08
C LEU A 473 -0.14 7.81 46.01
N ARG A 474 0.24 8.87 46.72
CA ARG A 474 1.63 9.23 46.96
C ARG A 474 2.08 8.66 48.29
N PHE A 475 3.14 7.86 48.24
CA PHE A 475 3.77 7.26 49.40
C PHE A 475 5.04 8.01 49.72
N VAL A 476 5.43 8.00 51.00
CA VAL A 476 6.67 8.60 51.47
C VAL A 476 7.51 7.52 52.13
N GLY A 477 8.76 7.40 51.70
CA GLY A 477 9.70 6.41 52.20
C GLY A 477 11.11 6.97 52.33
N VAL A 478 12.02 6.10 52.74
CA VAL A 478 13.44 6.37 52.89
C VAL A 478 14.22 5.37 52.05
N VAL A 479 15.22 5.85 51.30
CA VAL A 479 16.09 4.98 50.50
C VAL A 479 16.97 4.14 51.44
N GLU A 480 16.80 2.82 51.41
CA GLU A 480 17.61 1.85 52.17
C GLU A 480 18.74 1.24 51.33
N LYS A 481 18.61 1.24 50.01
CA LYS A 481 19.65 0.79 49.08
C LYS A 481 19.66 1.68 47.85
N GLU A 482 20.83 2.23 47.53
CA GLU A 482 21.02 3.01 46.30
C GLU A 482 21.01 2.09 45.08
N ALA A 483 20.34 2.51 44.01
CA ALA A 483 20.42 1.85 42.71
C ALA A 483 21.77 2.17 42.06
N ALA A 484 22.53 1.15 41.65
CA ALA A 484 23.85 1.34 41.03
C ALA A 484 23.75 1.47 39.50
N PRO A 485 24.35 2.49 38.87
CA PRO A 485 24.40 2.59 37.41
C PRO A 485 25.25 1.44 36.83
N ALA A 486 24.80 0.86 35.72
CA ALA A 486 25.43 -0.30 35.08
C ALA A 486 26.89 -0.10 34.61
N THR A 487 27.43 1.13 34.71
CA THR A 487 28.77 1.51 34.23
C THR A 487 29.90 1.26 35.24
N THR A 488 29.62 1.13 36.54
CA THR A 488 30.65 0.93 37.59
C THR A 488 31.13 -0.52 37.75
N ALA A 489 30.46 -1.49 37.12
CA ALA A 489 30.77 -2.93 37.27
C ALA A 489 31.85 -3.47 36.32
N LYS A 490 32.73 -2.63 35.74
CA LYS A 490 33.81 -3.12 34.85
C LYS A 490 35.10 -3.55 35.55
N ASN A 491 35.25 -3.31 36.86
CA ASN A 491 36.53 -3.57 37.57
C ASN A 491 36.47 -4.61 38.72
N SER A 492 35.42 -5.42 38.85
CA SER A 492 35.43 -6.56 39.79
C SER A 492 35.79 -7.88 39.08
N SER A 493 36.89 -8.49 39.49
CA SER A 493 37.37 -9.79 39.01
C SER A 493 36.36 -10.91 39.34
N PRO A 494 36.05 -11.84 38.43
CA PRO A 494 35.03 -12.86 38.68
C PRO A 494 35.60 -14.02 39.52
N SER A 495 35.15 -14.18 40.76
CA SER A 495 35.33 -15.40 41.54
C SER A 495 34.24 -16.43 41.19
N LYS A 496 34.67 -17.69 41.04
CA LYS A 496 33.87 -18.82 40.54
C LYS A 496 32.71 -19.20 41.47
N GLY A 497 31.50 -19.29 40.92
CA GLY A 497 30.37 -20.04 41.47
C GLY A 497 29.63 -20.78 40.35
N LYS A 498 29.54 -22.12 40.45
CA LYS A 498 28.78 -23.01 39.55
C LYS A 498 27.27 -22.83 39.80
N GLU A 499 26.46 -22.64 38.77
CA GLU A 499 25.47 -23.65 38.34
C GLU A 499 24.71 -23.32 37.03
N LYS A 500 24.55 -24.41 36.27
CA LYS A 500 23.55 -24.85 35.28
C LYS A 500 22.92 -23.91 34.23
N LYS A 501 23.01 -24.46 33.01
CA LYS A 501 22.65 -24.00 31.67
C LYS A 501 21.21 -24.46 31.31
N LYS A 502 20.39 -23.51 30.83
CA LYS A 502 19.25 -23.56 29.87
C LYS A 502 18.53 -22.22 30.07
N ASP A 503 18.34 -21.31 29.11
CA ASP A 503 17.93 -21.44 27.72
C ASP A 503 18.36 -20.16 26.94
N LYS A 504 18.36 -20.18 25.61
CA LYS A 504 18.75 -19.03 24.76
C LYS A 504 17.67 -17.93 24.75
N GLY A 505 17.59 -17.17 25.84
CA GLY A 505 16.97 -15.85 25.90
C GLY A 505 18.04 -14.83 26.31
N LYS A 506 18.04 -13.66 25.67
CA LYS A 506 18.93 -12.54 26.00
C LYS A 506 18.78 -12.23 27.49
N VAL A 507 19.73 -12.63 28.33
CA VAL A 507 19.77 -12.21 29.75
C VAL A 507 20.12 -10.72 29.71
N GLU A 508 19.10 -9.87 29.87
CA GLU A 508 19.33 -8.49 30.23
C GLU A 508 20.15 -8.50 31.51
N LYS A 509 21.29 -7.85 31.45
CA LYS A 509 22.24 -7.77 32.57
C LYS A 509 21.58 -6.85 33.59
N ASP A 510 20.90 -7.42 34.58
CA ASP A 510 20.10 -6.67 35.55
C ASP A 510 20.91 -5.50 36.13
N ALA A 511 20.41 -4.29 35.90
CA ALA A 511 20.86 -3.10 36.61
C ALA A 511 20.53 -3.30 38.08
N GLU A 512 21.47 -2.97 38.97
CA GLU A 512 21.27 -3.18 40.40
C GLU A 512 20.11 -2.31 40.89
N GLU A 513 19.02 -2.94 41.31
CA GLU A 513 17.83 -2.26 41.84
C GLU A 513 18.15 -1.55 43.15
N GLY A 514 17.55 -0.37 43.33
CA GLY A 514 17.54 0.32 44.61
C GLY A 514 16.31 -0.07 45.42
N LEU A 515 16.33 0.17 46.73
CA LEU A 515 15.25 -0.18 47.66
C LEU A 515 14.81 1.04 48.47
N ILE A 516 13.50 1.22 48.60
CA ILE A 516 12.87 2.23 49.45
C ILE A 516 12.08 1.50 50.53
N ALA A 517 12.35 1.82 51.80
CA ALA A 517 11.49 1.44 52.89
C ALA A 517 10.39 2.49 53.08
N TYR A 518 9.15 2.06 53.16
CA TYR A 518 8.00 2.93 53.40
C TYR A 518 7.07 2.27 54.41
N GLU A 519 6.21 3.07 55.03
CA GLU A 519 5.26 2.59 56.03
C GLU A 519 3.84 2.80 55.53
N GLU A 520 3.04 1.72 55.52
CA GLU A 520 1.64 1.74 55.12
C GLU A 520 0.81 1.15 56.27
N SER A 521 -0.11 1.94 56.82
CA SER A 521 -1.00 1.54 57.93
C SER A 521 -0.28 0.96 59.16
N GLY A 522 0.94 1.44 59.46
CA GLY A 522 1.75 0.96 60.58
C GLY A 522 2.65 -0.24 60.27
N VAL A 523 2.63 -0.75 59.02
CA VAL A 523 3.47 -1.86 58.56
C VAL A 523 4.61 -1.32 57.71
N LYS A 524 5.85 -1.66 58.07
CA LYS A 524 7.03 -1.33 57.26
C LYS A 524 7.17 -2.32 56.10
N SER A 525 7.22 -1.79 54.89
CA SER A 525 7.40 -2.52 53.64
C SER A 525 8.59 -1.97 52.87
N THR A 526 9.16 -2.78 51.98
CA THR A 526 10.24 -2.36 51.08
C THR A 526 9.76 -2.46 49.63
N LEU A 527 10.16 -1.51 48.80
CA LEU A 527 9.75 -1.43 47.40
C LEU A 527 10.96 -1.15 46.51
N PRO A 528 11.16 -1.91 45.42
CA PRO A 528 12.27 -1.67 44.51
C PRO A 528 12.02 -0.43 43.65
N TYR A 529 13.09 0.26 43.28
CA TYR A 529 13.07 1.34 42.29
C TYR A 529 14.23 1.19 41.32
N TYR A 530 14.06 1.70 40.11
CA TYR A 530 15.05 1.60 39.05
C TYR A 530 15.49 2.98 38.54
N ILE A 531 16.76 3.08 38.15
CA ILE A 531 17.35 4.33 37.63
C ILE A 531 16.61 4.86 36.40
N LYS A 532 16.11 3.96 35.55
CA LYS A 532 15.36 4.29 34.32
C LYS A 532 14.04 5.03 34.60
N ASP A 533 13.51 4.93 35.82
CA ASP A 533 12.20 5.48 36.22
C ASP A 533 12.35 6.77 37.07
N LEU A 534 13.58 7.32 37.16
CA LEU A 534 13.87 8.59 37.84
C LEU A 534 13.65 9.78 36.90
N GLU A 535 12.82 10.73 37.34
CA GLU A 535 12.60 12.01 36.65
C GLU A 535 13.45 13.11 37.35
N GLY A 536 14.28 13.85 36.61
CA GLY A 536 14.93 15.08 37.11
C GLY A 536 16.40 15.00 37.57
N GLY A 537 17.21 14.07 37.07
CA GLY A 537 18.69 14.11 37.15
C GLY A 537 19.33 13.92 38.53
N ALA A 538 18.58 14.09 39.63
CA ALA A 538 19.05 13.84 40.98
C ALA A 538 18.81 12.37 41.37
N TYR A 539 19.91 11.62 41.60
CA TYR A 539 19.85 10.24 42.08
C TYR A 539 19.51 10.18 43.58
N PRO A 540 18.52 9.37 44.01
CA PRO A 540 18.24 9.15 45.41
C PRO A 540 19.44 8.48 46.11
N GLN A 541 19.87 9.06 47.23
CA GLN A 541 20.98 8.58 48.05
C GLN A 541 20.48 7.82 49.27
N LEU A 542 21.34 6.97 49.84
CA LEU A 542 21.06 6.23 51.06
C LEU A 542 20.63 7.19 52.18
N GLY A 543 19.43 6.98 52.72
CA GLY A 543 18.83 7.81 53.76
C GLY A 543 18.01 9.00 53.26
N ASP A 544 17.94 9.26 51.94
CA ASP A 544 17.08 10.30 51.39
C ASP A 544 15.60 9.97 51.64
N LYS A 545 14.84 10.98 52.06
CA LYS A 545 13.40 10.87 52.17
C LYS A 545 12.78 11.17 50.82
N VAL A 546 12.02 10.23 50.27
CA VAL A 546 11.45 10.30 48.92
C VAL A 546 9.94 10.15 48.96
N GLU A 547 9.26 10.91 48.11
CA GLU A 547 7.87 10.71 47.73
C GLU A 547 7.83 9.90 46.42
N PHE A 548 6.93 8.94 46.31
CA PHE A 548 6.80 8.09 45.11
C PHE A 548 5.37 7.59 44.94
N SER A 549 5.10 6.97 43.80
CA SER A 549 3.87 6.21 43.55
C SER A 549 4.21 4.75 43.27
N ILE A 550 3.31 3.84 43.61
CA ILE A 550 3.51 2.40 43.37
C ILE A 550 2.98 2.06 41.97
N SER A 551 3.85 1.51 41.12
CA SER A 551 3.48 0.95 39.82
C SER A 551 3.55 -0.57 39.87
N GLU A 552 2.46 -1.21 39.48
CA GLU A 552 2.35 -2.67 39.41
C GLU A 552 2.34 -3.12 37.95
N VAL A 553 3.26 -3.99 37.59
CA VAL A 553 3.25 -4.65 36.27
C VAL A 553 2.06 -5.61 36.24
N LYS A 554 1.04 -5.34 35.41
CA LYS A 554 -0.21 -6.14 35.34
C LYS A 554 0.04 -7.63 35.15
N ARG A 555 1.07 -7.97 34.35
CA ARG A 555 1.47 -9.35 34.05
C ARG A 555 2.01 -10.13 35.25
N THR A 556 2.90 -9.53 36.03
CA THR A 556 3.66 -10.25 37.08
C THR A 556 3.17 -9.94 38.48
N GLY A 557 2.35 -8.89 38.64
CA GLY A 557 2.05 -8.30 39.94
C GLY A 557 3.27 -7.66 40.60
N GLN A 558 4.41 -7.53 39.90
CA GLN A 558 5.62 -6.96 40.47
C GLN A 558 5.42 -5.46 40.65
N GLN A 559 5.61 -4.99 41.88
CA GLN A 559 5.47 -3.59 42.24
C GLN A 559 6.83 -2.91 42.27
N SER A 560 6.85 -1.64 41.87
CA SER A 560 8.04 -0.78 41.90
C SER A 560 7.66 0.67 42.18
N ALA A 561 8.58 1.42 42.76
CA ALA A 561 8.41 2.85 42.96
C ALA A 561 8.68 3.60 41.65
N VAL A 562 7.74 4.46 41.25
CA VAL A 562 7.86 5.35 40.09
C VAL A 562 7.49 6.79 40.45
N SER A 563 7.87 7.74 39.60
CA SER A 563 7.67 9.19 39.83
C SER A 563 8.28 9.64 41.17
N LEU A 564 9.52 9.23 41.41
CA LEU A 564 10.24 9.52 42.65
C LEU A 564 10.61 11.00 42.73
N LYS A 565 10.36 11.59 43.89
CA LYS A 565 10.70 12.98 44.22
C LYS A 565 11.41 13.01 45.56
N ILE A 566 12.64 13.53 45.58
CA ILE A 566 13.41 13.69 46.82
C ILE A 566 12.80 14.84 47.64
N LEU A 567 12.28 14.53 48.83
CA LEU A 567 11.69 15.49 49.77
C LEU A 567 12.73 16.11 50.70
N ASN A 568 13.67 15.30 51.20
CA ASN A 568 14.74 15.77 52.09
C ASN A 568 16.01 14.95 51.85
N ARG A 569 17.13 15.63 51.57
CA ARG A 569 18.44 14.97 51.45
C ARG A 569 19.00 14.66 52.83
N ALA A 570 19.49 13.44 53.03
CA ALA A 570 20.21 13.11 54.25
C ALA A 570 21.46 14.01 54.38
N VAL A 571 21.54 14.82 55.44
CA VAL A 571 22.65 15.75 55.69
C VAL A 571 23.88 14.98 56.17
N GLY A 572 24.53 14.27 55.26
CA GLY A 572 25.81 13.62 55.47
C GLY A 572 26.86 14.25 54.56
N THR A 573 27.79 15.01 55.15
CA THR A 573 28.89 15.80 54.54
C THR A 573 28.53 17.23 54.10
N LYS A 574 29.23 18.21 54.68
CA LYS A 574 29.10 19.65 54.38
C LYS A 574 29.58 19.87 52.95
N ARG A 575 28.64 20.14 52.04
CA ARG A 575 28.96 20.53 50.67
C ARG A 575 29.62 21.90 50.67
N LEU A 576 30.73 22.02 49.95
CA LEU A 576 31.49 23.25 49.79
C LEU A 576 31.33 23.74 48.36
N LEU A 577 31.35 25.06 48.19
CA LEU A 577 31.41 25.71 46.89
C LEU A 577 32.85 26.06 46.54
N GLY A 578 33.14 26.06 45.25
CA GLY A 578 34.41 26.52 44.70
C GLY A 578 34.31 26.80 43.20
N TYR A 579 35.43 27.11 42.60
CA TYR A 579 35.53 27.51 41.20
C TYR A 579 36.56 26.65 40.47
N ILE A 580 36.29 26.22 39.24
CA ILE A 580 37.26 25.45 38.47
C ILE A 580 38.49 26.31 38.15
N ALA A 581 39.64 25.98 38.74
CA ALA A 581 40.88 26.73 38.59
C ALA A 581 41.78 26.17 37.50
N THR A 582 41.76 24.85 37.29
CA THR A 582 42.59 24.17 36.29
C THR A 582 41.93 22.86 35.85
N LEU A 583 41.94 22.59 34.56
CA LEU A 583 41.49 21.34 33.95
C LEU A 583 42.67 20.73 33.16
N LYS A 584 42.95 19.44 33.39
CA LYS A 584 43.99 18.65 32.70
C LYS A 584 43.35 17.43 32.04
N ASP A 585 44.14 16.43 31.63
CA ASP A 585 43.57 15.31 30.86
C ASP A 585 42.65 14.39 31.69
N ASN A 586 42.98 14.14 32.96
CA ASN A 586 42.24 13.18 33.82
C ASN A 586 41.85 13.75 35.20
N PHE A 587 42.24 14.99 35.50
CA PHE A 587 42.05 15.60 36.80
C PHE A 587 42.01 17.13 36.68
N GLY A 588 41.55 17.78 37.73
CA GLY A 588 41.55 19.23 37.82
C GLY A 588 41.78 19.72 39.23
N PHE A 589 41.72 21.05 39.38
CA PHE A 589 41.81 21.73 40.65
C PHE A 589 40.65 22.72 40.80
N ILE A 590 40.07 22.75 42.00
CA ILE A 590 38.99 23.65 42.40
C ILE A 590 39.59 24.71 43.33
N GLU A 591 39.53 25.97 42.93
CA GLU A 591 39.76 27.10 43.84
C GLU A 591 38.67 27.14 44.91
N THR A 592 39.07 27.26 46.16
CA THR A 592 38.14 27.40 47.30
C THR A 592 37.31 28.69 47.18
N ALA A 593 36.13 28.73 47.80
CA ALA A 593 35.32 29.96 47.85
C ALA A 593 36.01 31.16 48.56
N ASN A 594 37.08 30.90 49.32
CA ASN A 594 37.93 31.93 49.94
C ASN A 594 39.06 32.41 49.04
N HIS A 595 39.19 31.82 47.84
CA HIS A 595 40.22 32.15 46.85
C HIS A 595 41.66 31.95 47.35
N ASP A 596 41.87 31.16 48.41
CA ASP A 596 43.15 31.03 49.11
C ASP A 596 43.94 29.76 48.73
N GLN A 597 43.24 28.71 48.31
CA GLN A 597 43.80 27.38 48.07
C GLN A 597 43.16 26.70 46.86
N GLU A 598 43.84 25.67 46.36
CA GLU A 598 43.33 24.78 45.32
C GLU A 598 43.13 23.35 45.88
N ILE A 599 42.02 22.72 45.53
CA ILE A 599 41.67 21.35 45.93
C ILE A 599 41.69 20.44 44.70
N PHE A 600 42.44 19.35 44.79
CA PHE A 600 42.54 18.36 43.72
C PHE A 600 41.24 17.56 43.57
N PHE A 601 40.81 17.29 42.33
CA PHE A 601 39.76 16.31 42.03
C PHE A 601 40.13 15.47 40.81
N HIS A 602 39.67 14.22 40.79
CA HIS A 602 39.81 13.34 39.63
C HIS A 602 38.52 13.38 38.80
N TYR A 603 38.60 13.19 37.48
CA TYR A 603 37.41 13.22 36.62
C TYR A 603 36.39 12.13 36.93
N SER A 604 36.81 11.03 37.59
CA SER A 604 35.87 10.02 38.12
C SER A 604 34.91 10.57 39.17
N GLU A 605 35.27 11.67 39.83
CA GLU A 605 34.47 12.27 40.89
C GLU A 605 33.50 13.33 40.36
N VAL A 606 33.51 13.62 39.06
CA VAL A 606 32.58 14.58 38.43
C VAL A 606 31.24 13.90 38.21
N CYS A 607 30.18 14.46 38.80
CA CYS A 607 28.81 14.04 38.60
C CYS A 607 28.22 14.73 37.36
N GLY A 608 28.42 14.13 36.18
CA GLY A 608 27.91 14.65 34.92
C GLY A 608 28.86 14.41 33.76
N ASP A 609 28.69 15.19 32.69
CA ASP A 609 29.62 15.20 31.56
C ASP A 609 30.79 16.16 31.86
N VAL A 610 32.01 15.64 31.77
CA VAL A 610 33.24 16.41 32.02
C VAL A 610 33.46 17.47 30.94
N ASP A 611 32.97 17.22 29.73
CA ASP A 611 33.12 18.13 28.59
C ASP A 611 32.31 19.44 28.77
N ASN A 612 31.39 19.50 29.74
CA ASN A 612 30.60 20.68 30.07
C ASN A 612 31.22 21.58 31.16
N MET A 613 32.47 21.33 31.55
CA MET A 613 33.18 22.07 32.60
C MET A 613 34.22 23.01 32.00
N ASP A 614 34.15 24.29 32.36
CA ASP A 614 35.06 25.35 31.91
C ASP A 614 35.78 26.02 33.10
N LEU A 615 36.90 26.69 32.82
CA LEU A 615 37.62 27.46 33.84
C LEU A 615 36.74 28.59 34.38
N GLY A 616 36.69 28.72 35.71
CA GLY A 616 35.84 29.68 36.42
C GLY A 616 34.43 29.20 36.74
N ASP A 617 34.02 28.01 36.27
CA ASP A 617 32.71 27.45 36.60
C ASP A 617 32.54 27.24 38.11
N THR A 618 31.37 27.59 38.62
CA THR A 618 30.99 27.30 40.00
C THR A 618 30.65 25.82 40.17
N VAL A 619 31.28 25.19 41.15
CA VAL A 619 31.06 23.78 41.46
C VAL A 619 30.77 23.57 42.93
N GLU A 620 29.92 22.59 43.20
CA GLU A 620 29.69 22.04 44.52
C GLU A 620 30.46 20.73 44.68
N TYR A 621 31.13 20.54 45.81
CA TYR A 621 31.91 19.34 46.08
C TYR A 621 31.91 18.97 47.57
N THR A 622 32.35 17.76 47.86
CA THR A 622 32.57 17.27 49.23
C THR A 622 34.05 16.95 49.44
N LEU A 623 34.59 17.27 50.61
CA LEU A 623 35.98 16.96 50.91
C LEU A 623 36.14 15.52 51.38
N SER A 624 37.10 14.82 50.79
CA SER A 624 37.57 13.53 51.25
C SER A 624 39.04 13.59 51.65
N LYS A 625 39.37 12.86 52.73
CA LYS A 625 40.75 12.65 53.15
C LYS A 625 41.22 11.33 52.55
N GLY A 626 42.04 11.42 51.50
CA GLY A 626 42.68 10.25 50.89
C GLY A 626 43.77 9.66 51.79
N LYS A 627 44.31 8.49 51.38
CA LYS A 627 45.49 7.89 52.03
C LYS A 627 46.69 8.85 51.90
N GLY A 628 47.19 9.34 53.04
CA GLY A 628 48.40 10.18 53.11
C GLY A 628 48.18 11.67 53.32
N ASN A 629 47.15 12.10 54.09
CA ASN A 629 46.83 13.51 54.40
C ASN A 629 46.56 14.42 53.17
N LYS A 630 46.45 13.84 51.97
CA LYS A 630 46.05 14.58 50.77
C LYS A 630 44.54 14.76 50.78
N ILE A 631 44.11 16.01 50.69
CA ILE A 631 42.70 16.40 50.62
C ILE A 631 42.28 16.41 49.15
N SER A 632 41.19 15.73 48.83
CA SER A 632 40.59 15.67 47.49
C SER A 632 39.12 16.03 47.53
N ALA A 633 38.59 16.52 46.41
CA ALA A 633 37.18 16.75 46.22
C ALA A 633 36.50 15.54 45.56
N GLU A 634 35.37 15.13 46.12
CA GLU A 634 34.48 14.05 45.66
C GLU A 634 33.10 14.61 45.34
N LYS A 635 32.37 13.92 44.46
CA LYS A 635 31.01 14.30 44.02
C LYS A 635 30.93 15.72 43.45
N VAL A 636 31.92 16.10 42.65
CA VAL A 636 32.05 17.43 42.03
C VAL A 636 30.91 17.62 41.04
N THR A 637 30.07 18.62 41.28
CA THR A 637 28.88 18.89 40.46
C THR A 637 28.90 20.35 40.01
N LYS A 638 28.76 20.61 38.70
CA LYS A 638 28.57 21.97 38.18
C LYS A 638 27.24 22.52 38.68
N VAL A 639 27.28 23.71 39.27
CA VAL A 639 26.08 24.42 39.72
C VAL A 639 25.91 25.70 38.92
N ALA A 640 24.67 26.12 38.72
CA ALA A 640 24.41 27.42 38.14
C ALA A 640 25.08 28.49 39.01
N ALA A 641 25.68 29.50 38.38
CA ALA A 641 26.22 30.66 39.08
C ALA A 641 25.07 31.28 39.90
N VAL A 642 25.04 30.98 41.19
CA VAL A 642 24.11 31.61 42.13
C VAL A 642 24.50 33.08 42.13
N ASN A 643 23.53 33.98 41.88
CA ASN A 643 23.71 35.44 41.95
C ASN A 643 24.76 35.75 43.01
N GLY A 644 25.95 36.15 42.54
CA GLY A 644 27.15 36.16 43.33
C GLY A 644 26.89 36.85 44.65
N VAL A 645 27.44 36.27 45.72
CA VAL A 645 27.84 37.02 46.90
C VAL A 645 28.34 38.37 46.39
N GLU A 646 27.63 39.46 46.71
CA GLU A 646 27.94 40.81 46.23
C GLU A 646 29.39 41.13 46.60
N GLU A 647 30.29 40.92 45.64
CA GLU A 647 31.63 41.49 45.70
C GLU A 647 31.41 42.98 45.49
N ASP A 648 31.66 43.77 46.53
CA ASP A 648 31.67 45.22 46.45
C ASP A 648 32.85 45.63 45.55
N GLU A 649 32.60 45.60 44.24
CA GLU A 649 33.57 45.94 43.20
C GLU A 649 33.76 47.45 43.20
N SER A 650 34.98 47.89 43.51
CA SER A 650 35.33 49.27 43.33
C SER A 650 35.28 49.63 41.84
N ASN A 651 34.49 50.64 41.48
CA ASN A 651 34.49 51.22 40.12
C ASN A 651 35.84 51.89 39.74
N THR A 652 36.82 51.93 40.64
CA THR A 652 38.14 52.51 40.39
C THR A 652 39.00 51.49 39.65
N MET A 653 39.43 51.84 38.44
CA MET A 653 40.40 51.07 37.67
C MET A 653 41.82 51.42 38.11
N PHE A 654 42.61 50.41 38.45
CA PHE A 654 44.03 50.54 38.80
C PHE A 654 44.92 49.99 37.70
N LEU A 655 46.10 50.59 37.53
CA LEU A 655 47.17 50.05 36.70
C LEU A 655 48.22 49.35 37.57
N GLY A 656 48.51 48.10 37.28
CA GLY A 656 49.44 47.29 38.06
C GLY A 656 50.39 46.46 37.21
N LYS A 657 51.35 45.86 37.91
CA LYS A 657 52.32 44.91 37.38
C LYS A 657 52.20 43.59 38.12
N VAL A 658 52.11 42.49 37.39
CA VAL A 658 52.07 41.15 37.98
C VAL A 658 53.44 40.84 38.58
N ILE A 659 53.53 40.72 39.90
CA ILE A 659 54.77 40.37 40.60
C ILE A 659 54.89 38.86 40.74
N ARG A 660 53.76 38.17 40.83
CA ARG A 660 53.67 36.72 40.95
C ARG A 660 52.45 36.18 40.17
N PRO A 661 52.64 35.22 39.25
CA PRO A 661 51.53 34.65 38.50
C PRO A 661 50.76 33.62 39.34
N LEU A 662 49.59 33.17 38.87
CA LEU A 662 48.84 32.07 39.48
C LEU A 662 49.66 30.77 39.47
N ARG A 663 49.41 29.89 40.44
CA ARG A 663 50.07 28.57 40.54
C ARG A 663 49.86 27.69 39.31
N SER A 664 48.76 27.85 38.60
CA SER A 664 48.49 27.17 37.34
C SER A 664 49.47 27.57 36.22
N VAL A 665 50.06 28.77 36.30
CA VAL A 665 51.05 29.31 35.35
C VAL A 665 52.48 29.03 35.81
N ASP A 666 52.75 29.15 37.11
CA ASP A 666 54.02 28.75 37.71
C ASP A 666 53.77 27.70 38.81
N PRO A 667 53.82 26.39 38.47
CA PRO A 667 53.60 25.31 39.44
C PRO A 667 54.71 25.15 40.48
N SER A 668 55.86 25.82 40.31
CA SER A 668 57.00 25.70 41.23
C SER A 668 56.77 26.45 42.55
N GLN A 669 55.78 27.34 42.59
CA GLN A 669 55.43 28.09 43.79
C GLN A 669 54.52 27.31 44.76
N ASN A 670 54.52 27.74 46.02
CA ASN A 670 53.72 27.14 47.08
C ASN A 670 52.32 27.77 47.21
N ASP A 671 52.21 29.08 47.00
CA ASP A 671 50.95 29.81 47.13
C ASP A 671 50.08 29.67 45.88
N TYR A 672 48.76 29.49 46.07
CA TYR A 672 47.81 29.40 44.97
C TYR A 672 47.64 30.75 44.22
N GLN A 673 47.26 31.78 44.98
CA GLN A 673 46.88 33.12 44.49
C GLN A 673 48.00 33.78 43.70
N GLY A 674 47.75 34.50 42.61
CA GLY A 674 48.72 35.43 42.03
C GLY A 674 48.84 36.73 42.85
N LEU A 675 49.76 37.62 42.49
CA LEU A 675 49.96 38.93 43.14
C LEU A 675 50.23 40.05 42.13
N ILE A 676 49.48 41.15 42.22
CA ILE A 676 49.64 42.36 41.40
C ILE A 676 50.03 43.54 42.29
N GLU A 677 51.06 44.29 41.88
CA GLU A 677 51.49 45.53 42.53
C GLU A 677 50.99 46.75 41.75
N ILE A 678 50.45 47.75 42.43
CA ILE A 678 50.00 49.01 41.81
C ILE A 678 51.21 49.83 41.34
N THR A 679 51.17 50.23 40.06
CA THR A 679 52.22 51.03 39.41
C THR A 679 51.86 52.49 39.21
N GLU A 680 50.58 52.84 39.34
CA GLU A 680 50.07 54.21 39.16
C GLU A 680 50.62 55.18 40.23
N GLU A 681 50.94 56.41 39.83
CA GLU A 681 51.50 57.41 40.73
C GLU A 681 50.42 58.00 41.65
N GLY A 682 50.43 57.55 42.91
CA GLY A 682 49.50 58.01 43.95
C GLY A 682 49.82 57.40 45.32
N ALA A 683 48.92 57.61 46.30
CA ALA A 683 49.09 57.09 47.67
C ALA A 683 49.14 55.55 47.77
N SER A 684 48.72 54.85 46.72
CA SER A 684 48.63 53.39 46.64
C SER A 684 49.81 52.74 45.90
N LYS A 685 50.78 53.52 45.42
CA LYS A 685 51.94 53.02 44.66
C LYS A 685 52.73 52.02 45.49
N GLY A 686 52.96 50.81 44.97
CA GLY A 686 53.65 49.72 45.67
C GLY A 686 52.78 48.84 46.57
N GLN A 687 51.47 49.11 46.68
CA GLN A 687 50.55 48.17 47.33
C GLN A 687 50.31 46.95 46.43
N SER A 688 50.27 45.76 47.05
CA SER A 688 50.08 44.48 46.35
C SER A 688 48.77 43.82 46.74
N TYR A 689 48.06 43.26 45.75
CA TYR A 689 46.78 42.59 45.93
C TYR A 689 46.79 41.19 45.32
N PRO A 690 46.28 40.17 46.04
CA PRO A 690 46.22 38.82 45.50
C PRO A 690 45.08 38.67 44.50
N PHE A 691 45.21 37.69 43.60
CA PHE A 691 44.15 37.33 42.65
C PHE A 691 44.03 35.82 42.46
N GLY A 692 42.80 35.36 42.25
CA GLY A 692 42.45 33.99 41.88
C GLY A 692 42.08 33.85 40.40
N ILE A 693 41.63 32.66 39.96
CA ILE A 693 41.16 32.46 38.58
C ILE A 693 39.90 33.28 38.30
N VAL A 694 39.08 33.48 39.33
CA VAL A 694 37.84 34.28 39.25
C VAL A 694 38.16 35.76 39.01
N GLY A 695 39.30 36.26 39.50
CA GLY A 695 39.72 37.64 39.29
C GLY A 695 40.19 37.95 37.86
N VAL A 696 40.55 36.95 37.06
CA VAL A 696 41.01 37.16 35.68
C VAL A 696 39.80 37.38 34.76
N ALA A 697 39.77 38.46 33.97
CA ALA A 697 38.60 38.77 33.14
C ALA A 697 38.32 37.66 32.09
N ASN A 698 39.38 37.20 31.41
CA ASN A 698 39.33 36.05 30.52
C ASN A 698 39.96 34.84 31.23
N LYS A 699 39.15 33.85 31.63
CA LYS A 699 39.59 32.73 32.48
C LYS A 699 40.67 31.84 31.85
N GLY A 700 40.79 31.84 30.53
CA GLY A 700 41.86 31.12 29.83
C GLY A 700 43.20 31.86 29.79
N ASP A 701 43.22 33.15 30.18
CA ASP A 701 44.39 34.02 30.03
C ASP A 701 45.44 33.76 31.12
N CYS A 702 46.68 33.51 30.72
CA CYS A 702 47.79 33.24 31.62
C CYS A 702 48.65 34.49 31.87
N LEU A 703 48.42 35.15 33.00
CA LEU A 703 49.18 36.32 33.42
C LEU A 703 50.60 35.94 33.87
N GLN A 704 51.62 36.56 33.29
CA GLN A 704 53.03 36.28 33.57
C GLN A 704 53.67 37.32 34.49
N LYS A 705 54.74 36.92 35.19
CA LYS A 705 55.53 37.85 36.00
C LYS A 705 56.10 38.97 35.14
N GLY A 706 55.82 40.20 35.54
CA GLY A 706 56.29 41.42 34.90
C GLY A 706 55.26 42.06 33.95
N GLU A 707 54.16 41.38 33.63
CA GLU A 707 53.12 41.91 32.75
C GLU A 707 52.37 43.10 33.38
N MET A 708 52.05 44.09 32.55
CA MET A 708 51.21 45.21 32.93
C MET A 708 49.73 44.85 32.77
N VAL A 709 48.94 45.16 33.78
CA VAL A 709 47.52 44.81 33.85
C VAL A 709 46.69 46.01 34.31
N LYS A 710 45.44 46.03 33.87
CA LYS A 710 44.38 46.87 34.44
C LYS A 710 43.47 45.99 35.27
N PHE A 711 43.09 46.44 36.45
CA PHE A 711 42.27 45.64 37.36
C PHE A 711 41.43 46.54 38.28
N GLN A 712 40.43 45.94 38.92
CA GLN A 712 39.61 46.55 39.96
C GLN A 712 39.88 45.85 41.28
N LEU A 713 39.46 46.47 42.39
CA LEU A 713 39.54 45.85 43.70
C LEU A 713 38.16 45.38 44.13
N CYS A 714 38.06 44.10 44.50
CA CYS A 714 36.90 43.54 45.20
C CYS A 714 37.27 43.18 46.64
N THR A 715 36.27 43.02 47.50
CA THR A 715 36.44 42.52 48.86
C THR A 715 35.76 41.17 48.99
N VAL A 716 36.52 40.14 49.34
CA VAL A 716 35.96 38.78 49.55
C VAL A 716 35.07 38.82 50.78
N ALA A 717 33.77 38.57 50.61
CA ALA A 717 32.80 38.72 51.70
C ALA A 717 33.08 37.81 52.92
N GLN A 718 33.66 36.62 52.70
CA GLN A 718 33.94 35.66 53.79
C GLN A 718 35.14 36.05 54.66
N THR A 719 36.15 36.69 54.08
CA THR A 719 37.43 36.97 54.75
C THR A 719 37.69 38.47 54.97
N GLY A 720 36.95 39.34 54.28
CA GLY A 720 37.20 40.78 54.23
C GLY A 720 38.47 41.17 53.48
N GLN A 721 39.12 40.22 52.79
CA GLN A 721 40.37 40.47 52.07
C GLN A 721 40.12 41.21 50.76
N LYS A 722 40.89 42.28 50.51
CA LYS A 722 40.89 42.96 49.21
C LYS A 722 41.65 42.13 48.17
N MET A 723 41.02 41.86 47.04
CA MET A 723 41.59 41.09 45.93
C MET A 723 41.51 41.88 44.63
N ALA A 724 42.40 41.57 43.69
CA ALA A 724 42.33 42.10 42.34
C ALA A 724 41.33 41.27 41.51
N CYS A 725 40.33 41.94 40.96
CA CYS A 725 39.30 41.38 40.08
C CYS A 725 39.28 42.10 38.73
N ASN A 726 38.53 41.53 37.77
CA ASN A 726 38.42 42.01 36.40
C ASN A 726 39.78 42.36 35.76
N ILE A 727 40.76 41.46 35.95
CA ILE A 727 42.14 41.69 35.54
C ILE A 727 42.25 41.50 34.03
N VAL A 728 42.64 42.58 33.35
CA VAL A 728 42.82 42.64 31.90
C VAL A 728 44.29 42.97 31.59
N PRO A 729 45.04 42.06 30.96
CA PRO A 729 46.42 42.33 30.57
C PRO A 729 46.49 43.40 29.48
N GLN A 730 47.55 44.21 29.50
CA GLN A 730 47.81 45.25 28.50
C GLN A 730 48.88 44.75 27.53
N ARG A 731 48.51 43.87 26.60
CA ARG A 731 49.44 43.28 25.63
C ARG A 731 49.29 43.92 24.26
N ARG A 732 50.39 44.41 23.71
CA ARG A 732 50.51 44.83 22.31
C ARG A 732 51.81 44.32 21.74
N ALA A 733 51.78 43.77 20.54
CA ALA A 733 52.97 43.34 19.83
C ALA A 733 52.75 43.35 18.32
N LEU A 734 53.84 43.24 17.56
CA LEU A 734 53.80 43.24 16.10
C LEU A 734 53.60 41.82 15.56
N VAL A 735 52.79 41.71 14.51
CA VAL A 735 52.68 40.49 13.71
C VAL A 735 53.97 40.32 12.92
N GLU A 736 54.67 39.21 13.12
CA GLU A 736 55.92 38.93 12.42
C GLU A 736 55.66 38.38 11.02
N CYS A 737 54.78 37.38 10.93
CA CYS A 737 54.36 36.80 9.67
C CYS A 737 53.02 36.06 9.82
N VAL A 738 52.29 35.96 8.72
CA VAL A 738 51.08 35.13 8.58
C VAL A 738 51.31 34.18 7.42
N LYS A 739 51.09 32.88 7.64
CA LYS A 739 51.27 31.81 6.66
C LYS A 739 50.06 30.89 6.69
N ASP A 740 49.34 30.81 5.58
CA ASP A 740 48.13 29.98 5.43
C ASP A 740 47.09 30.22 6.54
N GLN A 741 46.92 29.27 7.47
CA GLN A 741 45.92 29.30 8.54
C GLN A 741 46.48 29.71 9.92
N PHE A 742 47.75 30.10 10.00
CA PHE A 742 48.41 30.47 11.26
C PHE A 742 49.34 31.69 11.11
N GLY A 743 49.63 32.36 12.22
CA GLY A 743 50.56 33.48 12.27
C GLY A 743 51.40 33.51 13.55
N PHE A 744 52.40 34.39 13.55
CA PHE A 744 53.31 34.58 14.68
C PHE A 744 53.38 36.06 15.08
N ILE A 745 53.34 36.30 16.38
CA ILE A 745 53.46 37.62 17.01
C ILE A 745 54.82 37.68 17.72
N THR A 746 55.50 38.82 17.63
CA THR A 746 56.76 39.09 18.34
C THR A 746 56.49 39.35 19.82
N TYR A 747 56.02 38.31 20.52
CA TYR A 747 55.77 38.31 21.96
C TYR A 747 56.39 37.06 22.57
N GLU A 748 57.20 37.24 23.59
CA GLU A 748 57.92 36.15 24.26
C GLU A 748 57.07 35.58 25.39
N VAL A 749 56.88 34.25 25.37
CA VAL A 749 56.14 33.52 26.40
C VAL A 749 56.90 32.25 26.74
N GLY A 750 57.32 32.12 28.00
CA GLY A 750 58.16 31.01 28.46
C GLY A 750 59.48 30.94 27.69
N GLU A 751 59.82 29.76 27.15
CA GLU A 751 61.04 29.55 26.36
C GLU A 751 60.87 29.88 24.86
N SER A 752 59.66 30.25 24.42
CA SER A 752 59.39 30.56 23.02
C SER A 752 59.63 32.04 22.72
N LYS A 753 60.47 32.31 21.70
CA LYS A 753 60.73 33.67 21.20
C LYS A 753 59.54 34.32 20.48
N LYS A 754 58.52 33.53 20.15
CA LYS A 754 57.39 33.95 19.32
C LYS A 754 56.10 33.30 19.80
N LEU A 755 55.01 34.04 19.78
CA LEU A 755 53.69 33.54 20.15
C LEU A 755 52.91 33.19 18.90
N PHE A 756 52.37 31.96 18.83
CA PHE A 756 51.60 31.50 17.68
C PHE A 756 50.10 31.84 17.84
N PHE A 757 49.40 32.11 16.75
CA PHE A 757 47.94 32.23 16.72
C PHE A 757 47.34 31.56 15.49
N HIS A 758 46.08 31.14 15.57
CA HIS A 758 45.31 30.66 14.43
C HIS A 758 44.55 31.82 13.80
N VAL A 759 44.42 31.85 12.47
CA VAL A 759 43.67 32.91 11.75
C VAL A 759 42.19 32.97 12.21
N LYS A 760 41.64 31.85 12.71
CA LYS A 760 40.30 31.79 13.30
C LYS A 760 40.13 32.62 14.59
N GLU A 761 41.24 32.86 15.29
CA GLU A 761 41.26 33.63 16.53
C GLU A 761 41.36 35.15 16.29
N VAL A 762 41.44 35.56 15.01
CA VAL A 762 41.49 36.97 14.62
C VAL A 762 40.07 37.53 14.61
N GLN A 763 39.85 38.58 15.41
CA GLN A 763 38.57 39.26 15.51
C GLN A 763 38.29 40.15 14.29
N ASP A 764 37.02 40.51 14.10
CA ASP A 764 36.54 41.41 13.03
C ASP A 764 36.73 40.92 11.59
N GLY A 765 37.17 39.67 11.38
CA GLY A 765 37.36 39.07 10.05
C GLY A 765 38.45 39.75 9.22
N LEU A 766 39.37 40.47 9.88
CA LEU A 766 40.45 41.21 9.24
C LEU A 766 41.62 40.28 8.86
N GLU A 767 42.17 40.47 7.67
CA GLU A 767 43.44 39.85 7.29
C GLU A 767 44.60 40.63 7.91
N LEU A 768 45.36 39.96 8.78
CA LEU A 768 46.57 40.49 9.39
C LEU A 768 47.77 40.33 8.45
N GLN A 769 48.65 41.33 8.40
CA GLN A 769 49.90 41.29 7.66
C GLN A 769 51.11 41.51 8.58
N ALA A 770 52.30 41.14 8.10
CA ALA A 770 53.54 41.41 8.83
C ALA A 770 53.72 42.91 9.08
N GLY A 771 54.00 43.28 10.33
CA GLY A 771 54.12 44.66 10.79
C GLY A 771 52.84 45.25 11.38
N ASP A 772 51.69 44.59 11.29
CA ASP A 772 50.47 45.02 11.99
C ASP A 772 50.67 44.94 13.51
N GLU A 773 50.20 45.95 14.24
CA GLU A 773 50.19 45.92 15.70
C GLU A 773 48.88 45.29 16.19
N VAL A 774 48.98 44.32 17.08
CA VAL A 774 47.82 43.57 17.59
C VAL A 774 47.76 43.54 19.11
N GLU A 775 46.55 43.54 19.64
CA GLU A 775 46.21 43.23 21.03
C GLU A 775 45.64 41.80 21.08
N PHE A 776 45.97 41.04 22.12
CA PHE A 776 45.64 39.62 22.20
C PHE A 776 45.65 39.11 23.66
N SER A 777 44.93 38.01 23.89
CA SER A 777 45.03 37.21 25.11
C SER A 777 45.99 36.04 24.89
N VAL A 778 46.69 35.61 25.95
CA VAL A 778 47.61 34.46 25.89
C VAL A 778 46.95 33.31 26.62
N ILE A 779 46.51 32.29 25.88
CA ILE A 779 45.94 31.07 26.46
C ILE A 779 47.02 30.02 26.62
N LEU A 780 47.15 29.47 27.83
CA LEU A 780 47.95 28.29 28.10
C LEU A 780 47.11 27.04 27.84
N ASN A 781 47.49 26.26 26.83
CA ASN A 781 46.88 24.95 26.64
C ASN A 781 47.41 23.99 27.71
N GLN A 782 46.60 23.75 28.76
CA GLN A 782 46.99 22.94 29.92
C GLN A 782 47.36 21.48 29.58
N ARG A 783 46.87 20.94 28.45
CA ARG A 783 47.19 19.59 27.95
C ARG A 783 48.59 19.51 27.31
N THR A 784 48.98 20.54 26.56
CA THR A 784 50.24 20.54 25.80
C THR A 784 51.34 21.39 26.45
N GLY A 785 51.00 22.21 27.44
CA GLY A 785 51.89 23.20 28.06
C GLY A 785 52.29 24.35 27.12
N LYS A 786 51.66 24.47 25.94
CA LYS A 786 51.99 25.49 24.93
C LYS A 786 51.06 26.68 25.05
N CYS A 787 51.62 27.88 24.95
CA CYS A 787 50.85 29.12 24.92
C CYS A 787 50.54 29.54 23.48
N SER A 788 49.31 30.00 23.26
CA SER A 788 48.83 30.56 21.99
C SER A 788 48.16 31.91 22.19
N ALA A 789 48.26 32.79 21.21
CA ALA A 789 47.46 34.01 21.17
C ALA A 789 46.03 33.69 20.71
N CYS A 790 45.06 34.22 21.43
CA CYS A 790 43.64 34.22 21.08
C CYS A 790 43.06 35.64 21.16
N ASN A 791 41.84 35.83 20.66
CA ASN A 791 41.18 37.14 20.62
C ASN A 791 42.10 38.22 20.01
N VAL A 792 42.75 37.87 18.90
CA VAL A 792 43.76 38.74 18.26
C VAL A 792 43.03 39.85 17.52
N ARG A 793 43.24 41.09 17.96
CA ARG A 793 42.60 42.29 17.39
C ARG A 793 43.65 43.24 16.87
N ARG A 794 43.51 43.69 15.61
CA ARG A 794 44.41 44.70 15.03
C ARG A 794 44.16 46.07 15.67
N VAL A 795 45.23 46.66 16.20
CA VAL A 795 45.25 48.00 16.81
C VAL A 795 45.71 49.05 15.81
N SER A 796 46.74 48.74 15.01
CA SER A 796 47.22 49.62 13.94
C SER A 796 47.72 48.83 12.72
N GLU A 797 47.54 49.38 11.51
CA GLU A 797 48.02 48.78 10.27
C GLU A 797 49.53 49.03 10.11
N GLY A 798 50.28 47.98 9.83
CA GLY A 798 51.70 48.04 9.58
C GLY A 798 52.03 48.80 8.29
N PRO A 799 53.29 49.25 8.11
CA PRO A 799 53.72 49.90 6.88
C PRO A 799 53.48 48.99 5.67
N LYS A 800 52.64 49.43 4.71
CA LYS A 800 52.35 48.67 3.49
C LYS A 800 53.67 48.36 2.74
N PRO A 801 53.93 47.11 2.35
CA PRO A 801 55.09 46.79 1.53
C PRO A 801 54.93 47.47 0.16
N VAL A 802 55.71 48.52 -0.07
CA VAL A 802 55.90 49.09 -1.40
C VAL A 802 56.47 47.98 -2.28
N ALA A 803 55.74 47.60 -3.32
CA ALA A 803 56.15 46.56 -4.26
C ALA A 803 57.54 46.89 -4.82
N THR A 804 58.56 46.18 -4.35
CA THR A 804 59.88 46.18 -4.97
C THR A 804 59.80 45.41 -6.28
N PRO A 805 60.44 45.87 -7.38
CA PRO A 805 60.39 45.17 -8.65
C PRO A 805 61.04 43.78 -8.54
N ARG A 806 60.47 42.82 -9.29
CA ARG A 806 60.93 41.43 -9.43
C ARG A 806 62.45 41.31 -9.64
N PRO A 807 63.13 40.28 -9.08
CA PRO A 807 64.58 40.13 -9.20
C PRO A 807 65.10 39.96 -10.65
N ASP A 808 66.19 40.67 -10.96
CA ASP A 808 66.89 40.83 -12.27
C ASP A 808 67.44 39.56 -12.96
N ARG A 809 67.05 38.36 -12.56
CA ARG A 809 67.70 37.13 -13.04
C ARG A 809 67.18 36.56 -14.37
N LEU A 810 66.25 37.26 -15.05
CA LEU A 810 65.65 36.81 -16.31
C LEU A 810 65.80 37.79 -17.50
N VAL A 811 66.65 38.82 -17.38
CA VAL A 811 66.81 39.87 -18.41
C VAL A 811 67.98 39.59 -19.40
N ASN A 812 68.74 38.52 -19.21
CA ASN A 812 69.93 38.19 -20.02
C ASN A 812 69.74 37.11 -21.10
N ARG A 813 68.51 36.88 -21.59
CA ARG A 813 68.29 35.94 -22.71
C ARG A 813 67.40 36.45 -23.85
N LEU A 814 67.28 37.77 -24.00
CA LEU A 814 66.51 38.41 -25.09
C LEU A 814 67.14 39.74 -25.60
N LYS A 815 68.45 39.94 -25.45
CA LYS A 815 69.21 41.05 -26.07
C LYS A 815 70.21 40.54 -27.12
N SER A 816 69.75 39.64 -27.98
CA SER A 816 70.47 39.25 -29.21
C SER A 816 69.46 38.90 -30.30
N ILE A 817 68.86 39.92 -30.90
CA ILE A 817 68.42 39.99 -32.30
C ILE A 817 68.11 41.48 -32.52
N THR A 818 69.11 42.18 -33.03
CA THR A 818 69.00 43.53 -33.59
C THR A 818 68.80 43.41 -35.10
N LEU A 819 67.80 44.14 -35.61
CA LEU A 819 67.73 44.85 -36.91
C LEU A 819 67.88 43.95 -38.17
N ASP A 820 66.99 43.93 -39.15
CA ASP A 820 66.34 45.07 -39.79
C ASP A 820 65.18 44.59 -40.69
N ASP A 821 64.32 45.58 -40.94
CA ASP A 821 63.58 45.84 -42.17
C ASP A 821 62.11 45.45 -42.31
N THR A 822 61.51 46.38 -43.03
CA THR A 822 60.15 46.86 -43.17
C THR A 822 59.19 45.87 -43.83
N ASN A 823 57.90 46.01 -43.45
CA ASN A 823 56.70 45.53 -44.16
C ASN A 823 55.97 44.27 -43.60
N ALA A 824 55.36 44.36 -42.41
CA ALA A 824 54.32 43.40 -41.99
C ALA A 824 53.16 44.05 -41.18
N PRO A 825 51.91 43.58 -41.35
CA PRO A 825 50.70 44.37 -41.15
C PRO A 825 50.13 44.34 -39.72
N ARG A 826 49.50 45.47 -39.34
CA ARG A 826 48.80 45.68 -38.06
C ARG A 826 47.49 44.88 -37.99
N LEU A 827 47.36 43.99 -37.01
CA LEU A 827 46.09 43.34 -36.63
C LEU A 827 45.37 44.17 -35.58
N VAL A 828 44.17 44.65 -35.93
CA VAL A 828 43.25 45.38 -35.04
C VAL A 828 42.16 44.39 -34.57
N ILE A 829 42.00 44.26 -33.26
CA ILE A 829 40.97 43.39 -32.65
C ILE A 829 39.62 44.14 -32.67
N ILE A 830 38.65 43.61 -33.41
CA ILE A 830 37.37 44.27 -33.77
C ILE A 830 36.24 44.05 -32.73
N ARG A 831 36.47 43.34 -31.62
CA ARG A 831 35.50 43.23 -30.48
C ARG A 831 36.19 42.69 -29.22
N GLN A 832 36.00 43.37 -28.08
CA GLN A 832 36.37 42.84 -26.75
C GLN A 832 35.23 41.95 -26.21
N PRO A 833 35.52 40.79 -25.60
CA PRO A 833 34.50 39.97 -24.95
C PRO A 833 34.05 40.62 -23.63
N ARG A 834 32.72 40.75 -23.45
CA ARG A 834 32.09 41.23 -22.21
C ARG A 834 32.20 40.15 -21.12
N GLY A 835 32.60 40.56 -19.92
CA GLY A 835 32.64 39.70 -18.73
C GLY A 835 31.24 39.35 -18.20
N PRO A 836 31.13 38.33 -17.33
CA PRO A 836 29.85 37.78 -16.86
C PRO A 836 29.10 38.75 -15.95
N ASP A 837 27.80 38.89 -16.19
CA ASP A 837 26.84 39.62 -15.38
C ASP A 837 26.39 38.78 -14.17
N ASN A 838 26.48 39.39 -12.99
CA ASN A 838 26.20 38.90 -11.63
C ASN A 838 24.90 38.07 -11.43
N SER A 839 24.80 36.90 -12.08
CA SER A 839 23.74 35.91 -11.90
C SER A 839 24.34 34.61 -11.36
N LYS A 840 23.72 34.07 -10.31
CA LYS A 840 24.19 32.90 -9.55
C LYS A 840 24.03 31.61 -10.38
N GLY A 841 24.99 31.32 -11.24
CA GLY A 841 25.16 30.01 -11.88
C GLY A 841 26.27 29.21 -11.19
N PHE A 842 26.03 27.93 -10.95
CA PHE A 842 26.93 26.93 -10.32
C PHE A 842 26.90 26.84 -8.78
N ASN A 843 25.75 26.46 -8.23
CA ASN A 843 25.70 25.63 -7.01
C ASN A 843 25.54 24.17 -7.43
N VAL A 844 26.63 23.40 -7.40
CA VAL A 844 26.55 21.93 -7.39
C VAL A 844 27.01 21.47 -6.03
N GLU A 845 26.05 20.99 -5.22
CA GLU A 845 26.29 20.31 -3.96
C GLU A 845 27.08 19.02 -4.21
N ARG A 846 28.27 18.89 -3.59
CA ARG A 846 29.01 17.63 -3.56
C ARG A 846 28.36 16.70 -2.53
N LYS A 847 27.68 15.65 -3.01
CA LYS A 847 27.31 14.49 -2.18
C LYS A 847 28.52 13.56 -2.02
N SER A 848 28.72 13.04 -0.82
CA SER A 848 29.76 12.06 -0.48
C SER A 848 29.42 10.69 -1.07
N HIS A 849 30.38 10.07 -1.79
CA HIS A 849 30.27 8.70 -2.30
C HIS A 849 30.65 7.67 -1.22
N GLN A 850 29.89 6.57 -1.14
CA GLN A 850 30.32 5.33 -0.46
C GLN A 850 31.18 4.48 -1.41
N PRO A 851 32.23 3.78 -0.92
CA PRO A 851 33.10 2.97 -1.77
C PRO A 851 32.44 1.64 -2.16
N GLY A 852 32.45 1.29 -3.46
CA GLY A 852 32.19 -0.09 -3.90
C GLY A 852 31.21 -0.33 -5.06
N VAL A 853 30.72 0.71 -5.74
CA VAL A 853 29.87 0.52 -6.95
C VAL A 853 30.43 1.37 -8.09
N THR A 854 30.82 0.73 -9.18
CA THR A 854 31.18 1.35 -10.46
C THR A 854 30.05 1.13 -11.45
N ASP A 855 29.68 2.19 -12.17
CA ASP A 855 28.68 2.20 -13.25
C ASP A 855 29.12 1.38 -14.45
#